data_AF-A0AAV4XD90-F1
#
_entry.id   AF-A0AAV4XD90-F1
#
_cell.length_a   1.000
_cell.length_b   1.000
_cell.length_c   1.000
_cell.angle_alpha   90.00
_cell.angle_beta   90.00
_cell.angle_gamma   90.00
#
_symmetry.space_group_name_H-M   'P 1'
#
loop_
_entity.id
_entity.type
_entity.pdbx_description
1 polymer ?
#
loop_
_entity_poly.entity_id
_entity_poly.type
_entity_poly.pdbx_seq_one_letter_code
_entity_poly.pdbx_strand_id
1 'polypeptide(L)'
;MVKKKYVKRIEKILNLLQTLSRCSKDLNHVHEEVDNAKITYQHRKAKNEEEKAKLCEMERQIEALKIAEAIQKVNEEYTDVNNKISELHSVIENLKVEHSQLKYKKESCMAEKEKLSNEEKRKFEIVERRFPDTYKAILWLQANQSSFRTNVSLPGIISISVHNHNNRKFIENAISVRDLLLFVFEDQEDLQRFVKIVKEEKKLNVNVALVPKEKLSDFQSPPLTPEIRNVGVKCFMKDLFTAPDPVMRVLCKLYRVHRIPICDEKSEENIERVLNINSLFFTPLEKIMGKRSLYGNRNISVKKDSLTSKNILPNIKDNSEAVRAIEESIKETEKLCDELNSQLNLHLSNLRQFEKSREAIRNKKHQLNENERKNVNIKMKLVQLINMYEKKQRDVVDEKGERNIVTQKICVSNKRRKRILMESERLFKDFIQAKKKKAYLILMKKILESKLSSLKTKMSDIQASLNEKKKKAFDEKTAEYTNLKEEMIRIYAELGSCKTEVADISLEEVNSNITRIEILLEANDEDFNSVLSEYKKRETAIVNIEEEIEELKQKSESLKLTIQQIKRNWLPPLQAHVENINNKFSNYYKFLQCAGEISLDTTDDSDDFPNYGLQIKLKYRIDEDFMELSQTHHSGGECSVAAIIFILSLQELTEVPFRCIDEINQGMDALNERKMYQLVAEAAINGSCSQYFLLTPKLLMDLNYHKDIAVHIIYNSPYLQTKLDTEKHIKIQESNK
;
A
#
# COMPACT_ATOMS: atom_id res chain seq x y z
N MET A 1 -23.79 118.15 -17.16
CA MET A 1 -22.95 117.06 -16.60
C MET A 1 -23.64 116.15 -15.57
N VAL A 2 -24.28 116.66 -14.51
CA VAL A 2 -24.62 115.88 -13.28
C VAL A 2 -25.34 114.52 -13.52
N LYS A 3 -26.34 114.43 -14.41
CA LYS A 3 -27.04 113.16 -14.71
C LYS A 3 -26.08 112.01 -15.07
N LYS A 4 -25.10 112.21 -15.97
CA LYS A 4 -24.15 111.16 -16.41
C LYS A 4 -23.26 110.65 -15.25
N LYS A 5 -22.88 111.50 -14.29
CA LYS A 5 -22.14 111.06 -13.08
C LYS A 5 -23.02 110.28 -12.08
N TYR A 6 -24.33 110.43 -12.14
CA TYR A 6 -25.27 109.72 -11.26
C TYR A 6 -25.56 108.30 -11.77
N VAL A 7 -25.80 108.14 -13.08
CA VAL A 7 -26.02 106.83 -13.72
C VAL A 7 -24.82 105.90 -13.54
N LYS A 8 -23.60 106.37 -13.86
CA LYS A 8 -22.35 105.60 -13.66
C LYS A 8 -22.09 105.15 -12.21
N ARG A 9 -22.69 105.81 -11.21
CA ARG A 9 -22.62 105.38 -9.80
C ARG A 9 -23.61 104.25 -9.49
N ILE A 10 -24.80 104.27 -10.10
CA ILE A 10 -25.80 103.20 -9.98
C ILE A 10 -25.31 101.92 -10.68
N GLU A 11 -24.76 102.04 -11.90
CA GLU A 11 -24.12 100.94 -12.63
C GLU A 11 -23.01 100.27 -11.80
N LYS A 12 -22.13 101.06 -11.15
CA LYS A 12 -21.07 100.50 -10.30
C LYS A 12 -21.63 99.78 -9.07
N ILE A 13 -22.69 100.28 -8.44
CA ILE A 13 -23.34 99.61 -7.29
C ILE A 13 -24.01 98.29 -7.73
N LEU A 14 -24.70 98.26 -8.87
CA LEU A 14 -25.30 97.04 -9.42
C LEU A 14 -24.25 95.97 -9.73
N ASN A 15 -23.13 96.35 -10.35
CA ASN A 15 -22.02 95.42 -10.62
C ASN A 15 -21.41 94.89 -9.31
N LEU A 16 -21.22 95.73 -8.29
CA LEU A 16 -20.73 95.28 -6.98
C LEU A 16 -21.70 94.30 -6.31
N LEU A 17 -23.02 94.53 -6.40
CA LEU A 17 -24.04 93.60 -5.90
C LEU A 17 -24.03 92.25 -6.65
N GLN A 18 -23.85 92.26 -7.97
CA GLN A 18 -23.67 91.01 -8.75
C GLN A 18 -22.37 90.28 -8.37
N THR A 19 -21.28 90.99 -8.06
CA THR A 19 -20.06 90.33 -7.56
C THR A 19 -20.23 89.77 -6.15
N LEU A 20 -21.05 90.40 -5.29
CA LEU A 20 -21.39 89.88 -3.95
C LEU A 20 -22.23 88.60 -4.03
N SER A 21 -23.22 88.53 -4.93
CA SER A 21 -24.04 87.31 -5.08
C SER A 21 -23.23 86.13 -5.62
N ARG A 22 -22.33 86.36 -6.59
CA ARG A 22 -21.35 85.36 -7.05
C ARG A 22 -20.45 84.89 -5.90
N CYS A 23 -19.77 85.82 -5.21
CA CYS A 23 -18.91 85.48 -4.07
C CYS A 23 -19.66 84.76 -2.93
N SER A 24 -20.99 84.89 -2.82
CA SER A 24 -21.77 84.13 -1.83
C SER A 24 -22.11 82.71 -2.30
N LYS A 25 -22.33 82.48 -3.62
CA LYS A 25 -22.47 81.12 -4.17
C LYS A 25 -21.15 80.34 -4.04
N ASP A 26 -20.03 80.99 -4.41
CA ASP A 26 -18.69 80.42 -4.29
C ASP A 26 -18.37 79.97 -2.83
N LEU A 27 -18.88 80.71 -1.84
CA LEU A 27 -18.63 80.44 -0.42
C LEU A 27 -19.52 79.32 0.12
N ASN A 28 -20.80 79.26 -0.29
CA ASN A 28 -21.69 78.14 0.04
C ASN A 28 -21.14 76.82 -0.52
N HIS A 29 -20.69 76.81 -1.78
CA HIS A 29 -20.09 75.63 -2.40
C HIS A 29 -18.85 75.14 -1.64
N VAL A 30 -17.97 76.05 -1.22
CA VAL A 30 -16.81 75.71 -0.37
C VAL A 30 -17.20 75.24 1.04
N HIS A 31 -18.39 75.58 1.56
CA HIS A 31 -18.90 74.98 2.80
C HIS A 31 -19.48 73.57 2.57
N GLU A 32 -20.16 73.34 1.45
CA GLU A 32 -20.59 72.00 1.03
C GLU A 32 -19.39 71.07 0.82
N GLU A 33 -18.29 71.56 0.23
CA GLU A 33 -17.00 70.82 0.16
C GLU A 33 -16.47 70.45 1.56
N VAL A 34 -16.50 71.39 2.52
CA VAL A 34 -16.02 71.17 3.91
C VAL A 34 -16.82 70.10 4.63
N ASP A 35 -18.15 70.18 4.60
CA ASP A 35 -18.99 69.26 5.36
C ASP A 35 -18.99 67.85 4.72
N ASN A 36 -18.90 67.74 3.40
CA ASN A 36 -18.68 66.45 2.72
C ASN A 36 -17.30 65.84 3.07
N ALA A 37 -16.24 66.64 3.13
CA ALA A 37 -14.91 66.19 3.57
C ALA A 37 -14.92 65.75 5.05
N LYS A 38 -15.70 66.43 5.90
CA LYS A 38 -15.85 66.11 7.32
C LYS A 38 -16.64 64.81 7.56
N ILE A 39 -17.71 64.58 6.81
CA ILE A 39 -18.51 63.34 6.85
C ILE A 39 -17.66 62.15 6.36
N THR A 40 -16.96 62.29 5.23
CA THR A 40 -16.08 61.24 4.71
C THR A 40 -14.89 60.95 5.64
N TYR A 41 -14.33 61.97 6.31
CA TYR A 41 -13.35 61.78 7.38
C TYR A 41 -13.91 60.95 8.56
N GLN A 42 -15.11 61.25 9.04
CA GLN A 42 -15.74 60.49 10.13
C GLN A 42 -15.97 59.02 9.76
N HIS A 43 -16.44 58.74 8.53
CA HIS A 43 -16.56 57.36 8.04
C HIS A 43 -15.21 56.65 7.88
N ARG A 44 -14.15 57.33 7.41
CA ARG A 44 -12.79 56.76 7.35
C ARG A 44 -12.27 56.42 8.75
N LYS A 45 -12.47 57.32 9.73
CA LYS A 45 -12.06 57.07 11.12
C LYS A 45 -12.77 55.85 11.72
N ALA A 46 -14.10 55.77 11.60
CA ALA A 46 -14.88 54.65 12.12
C ALA A 46 -14.41 53.30 11.53
N LYS A 47 -14.16 53.25 10.21
CA LYS A 47 -13.62 52.05 9.56
C LYS A 47 -12.22 51.67 10.06
N ASN A 48 -11.34 52.63 10.31
CA ASN A 48 -10.02 52.35 10.89
C ASN A 48 -10.09 51.83 12.35
N GLU A 49 -11.09 52.25 13.12
CA GLU A 49 -11.32 51.73 14.48
C GLU A 49 -11.92 50.31 14.43
N GLU A 50 -12.84 50.03 13.49
CA GLU A 50 -13.41 48.70 13.24
C GLU A 50 -12.37 47.68 12.71
N GLU A 51 -11.51 48.10 11.77
CA GLU A 51 -10.40 47.28 11.26
C GLU A 51 -9.36 46.98 12.35
N LYS A 52 -9.09 47.94 13.26
CA LYS A 52 -8.20 47.73 14.40
C LYS A 52 -8.77 46.76 15.44
N ALA A 53 -10.08 46.79 15.68
CA ALA A 53 -10.72 45.81 16.57
C ALA A 53 -10.57 44.37 16.04
N LYS A 54 -10.76 44.17 14.73
CA LYS A 54 -10.59 42.88 14.05
C LYS A 54 -9.16 42.34 14.10
N LEU A 55 -8.16 43.21 14.06
CA LEU A 55 -6.75 42.83 14.27
C LEU A 55 -6.53 42.25 15.68
N CYS A 56 -6.92 42.97 16.74
CA CYS A 56 -6.74 42.51 18.11
C CYS A 56 -7.51 41.20 18.44
N GLU A 57 -8.64 40.96 17.76
CA GLU A 57 -9.40 39.71 17.90
C GLU A 57 -8.68 38.53 17.23
N MET A 58 -8.12 38.72 16.02
CA MET A 58 -7.29 37.70 15.36
C MET A 58 -5.97 37.42 16.11
N GLU A 59 -5.34 38.44 16.68
CA GLU A 59 -4.13 38.29 17.52
C GLU A 59 -4.41 37.38 18.74
N ARG A 60 -5.52 37.62 19.45
CA ARG A 60 -5.96 36.76 20.57
C ARG A 60 -6.22 35.32 20.17
N GLN A 61 -6.82 35.08 18.99
CA GLN A 61 -7.07 33.73 18.48
C GLN A 61 -5.77 32.97 18.18
N ILE A 62 -4.72 33.66 17.74
CA ILE A 62 -3.39 33.08 17.52
C ILE A 62 -2.69 32.76 18.86
N GLU A 63 -2.75 33.68 19.82
CA GLU A 63 -2.02 33.57 21.10
C GLU A 63 -2.62 32.51 22.03
N ALA A 64 -3.93 32.25 21.95
CA ALA A 64 -4.60 31.19 22.70
C ALA A 64 -4.19 29.74 22.31
N LEU A 65 -3.48 29.55 21.19
CA LEU A 65 -3.22 28.24 20.59
C LEU A 65 -1.73 27.90 20.51
N LYS A 66 -1.14 27.52 21.66
CA LYS A 66 0.22 26.93 21.78
C LYS A 66 0.31 25.50 21.19
N ILE A 67 0.05 25.36 19.89
CA ILE A 67 -0.02 24.06 19.21
C ILE A 67 1.36 23.38 19.06
N ALA A 68 2.45 24.14 18.96
CA ALA A 68 3.79 23.59 18.68
C ALA A 68 4.28 22.57 19.74
N GLU A 69 4.14 22.89 21.03
CA GLU A 69 4.50 21.99 22.14
C GLU A 69 3.65 20.69 22.13
N ALA A 70 2.41 20.75 21.64
CA ALA A 70 1.52 19.59 21.52
C ALA A 70 1.87 18.71 20.31
N ILE A 71 2.25 19.32 19.17
CA ILE A 71 2.72 18.58 17.99
C ILE A 71 4.02 17.82 18.31
N GLN A 72 4.95 18.43 19.04
CA GLN A 72 6.21 17.77 19.42
C GLN A 72 5.94 16.51 20.26
N LYS A 73 5.16 16.62 21.34
CA LYS A 73 4.81 15.47 22.20
C LYS A 73 4.07 14.36 21.44
N VAL A 74 3.20 14.72 20.50
CA VAL A 74 2.49 13.75 19.64
C VAL A 74 3.41 13.08 18.62
N ASN A 75 4.52 13.72 18.22
CA ASN A 75 5.55 13.08 17.42
C ASN A 75 6.38 12.09 18.26
N GLU A 76 6.74 12.45 19.49
CA GLU A 76 7.45 11.59 20.45
C GLU A 76 6.61 10.35 20.80
N GLU A 77 5.32 10.53 21.15
CA GLU A 77 4.33 9.44 21.31
C GLU A 77 4.27 8.51 20.08
N TYR A 78 4.37 9.07 18.87
CA TYR A 78 4.28 8.31 17.61
C TYR A 78 5.57 7.51 17.31
N THR A 79 6.75 8.05 17.60
CA THR A 79 8.02 7.32 17.45
C THR A 79 8.10 6.15 18.44
N ASP A 80 7.71 6.37 19.70
CA ASP A 80 7.73 5.33 20.73
C ASP A 80 6.85 4.12 20.40
N VAL A 81 5.65 4.37 19.83
CA VAL A 81 4.74 3.30 19.43
C VAL A 81 5.23 2.59 18.17
N ASN A 82 5.85 3.30 17.21
CA ASN A 82 6.43 2.65 16.03
C ASN A 82 7.63 1.76 16.38
N ASN A 83 8.50 2.19 17.32
CA ASN A 83 9.62 1.39 17.80
C ASN A 83 9.13 0.06 18.42
N LYS A 84 8.14 0.14 19.33
CA LYS A 84 7.51 -1.03 19.96
C LYS A 84 6.81 -1.96 18.96
N ILE A 85 6.24 -1.42 17.88
CA ILE A 85 5.69 -2.22 16.78
C ILE A 85 6.81 -2.92 15.98
N SER A 86 7.96 -2.27 15.76
CA SER A 86 9.11 -2.87 15.08
C SER A 86 9.74 -3.99 15.91
N GLU A 87 9.90 -3.77 17.22
CA GLU A 87 10.34 -4.78 18.18
C GLU A 87 9.41 -6.01 18.15
N LEU A 88 8.09 -5.79 18.28
CA LEU A 88 7.10 -6.87 18.22
C LEU A 88 7.09 -7.62 16.89
N HIS A 89 7.28 -6.95 15.75
CA HIS A 89 7.42 -7.64 14.47
C HIS A 89 8.62 -8.59 14.45
N SER A 90 9.80 -8.14 14.91
CA SER A 90 11.00 -8.99 14.96
C SER A 90 10.84 -10.21 15.87
N VAL A 91 10.17 -10.05 17.03
CA VAL A 91 9.84 -11.16 17.94
C VAL A 91 8.84 -12.13 17.29
N ILE A 92 7.80 -11.62 16.63
CA ILE A 92 6.80 -12.44 15.93
C ILE A 92 7.43 -13.21 14.75
N GLU A 93 8.41 -12.63 14.06
CA GLU A 93 9.12 -13.28 12.97
C GLU A 93 10.04 -14.40 13.48
N ASN A 94 10.83 -14.15 14.52
CA ASN A 94 11.65 -15.16 15.18
C ASN A 94 10.81 -16.35 15.69
N LEU A 95 9.70 -16.08 16.41
CA LEU A 95 8.80 -17.12 16.91
C LEU A 95 8.15 -17.94 15.78
N LYS A 96 7.87 -17.34 14.62
CA LYS A 96 7.38 -18.08 13.43
C LYS A 96 8.44 -19.00 12.83
N VAL A 97 9.70 -18.55 12.78
CA VAL A 97 10.83 -19.37 12.30
C VAL A 97 11.05 -20.57 13.23
N GLU A 98 11.09 -20.34 14.54
CA GLU A 98 11.20 -21.41 15.55
C GLU A 98 10.02 -22.40 15.48
N HIS A 99 8.78 -21.90 15.36
CA HIS A 99 7.60 -22.74 15.20
C HIS A 99 7.68 -23.62 13.95
N SER A 100 8.12 -23.05 12.84
CA SER A 100 8.31 -23.76 11.57
C SER A 100 9.37 -24.86 11.67
N GLN A 101 10.49 -24.59 12.37
CA GLN A 101 11.52 -25.59 12.64
C GLN A 101 11.03 -26.72 13.55
N LEU A 102 10.29 -26.41 14.62
CA LEU A 102 9.70 -27.43 15.51
C LEU A 102 8.65 -28.28 14.78
N LYS A 103 7.82 -27.66 13.93
CA LYS A 103 6.84 -28.35 13.08
C LYS A 103 7.54 -29.32 12.11
N TYR A 104 8.61 -28.89 11.44
CA TYR A 104 9.39 -29.75 10.54
C TYR A 104 10.04 -30.93 11.31
N LYS A 105 10.60 -30.69 12.50
CA LYS A 105 11.11 -31.76 13.38
C LYS A 105 10.02 -32.78 13.72
N LYS A 106 8.83 -32.32 14.09
CA LYS A 106 7.67 -33.19 14.37
C LYS A 106 7.28 -34.02 13.14
N GLU A 107 7.13 -33.39 11.98
CA GLU A 107 6.77 -34.07 10.73
C GLU A 107 7.81 -35.13 10.32
N SER A 108 9.11 -34.83 10.49
CA SER A 108 10.19 -35.80 10.26
C SER A 108 10.12 -36.98 11.24
N CYS A 109 9.91 -36.73 12.53
CA CYS A 109 9.78 -37.79 13.55
C CYS A 109 8.53 -38.66 13.32
N MET A 110 7.41 -38.09 12.88
CA MET A 110 6.23 -38.86 12.49
C MET A 110 6.50 -39.73 11.24
N ALA A 111 7.17 -39.20 10.23
CA ALA A 111 7.56 -39.97 9.05
C ALA A 111 8.56 -41.10 9.38
N GLU A 112 9.44 -40.92 10.37
CA GLU A 112 10.29 -41.99 10.89
C GLU A 112 9.49 -43.04 11.67
N LYS A 113 8.57 -42.61 12.54
CA LYS A 113 7.63 -43.50 13.25
C LYS A 113 6.84 -44.37 12.27
N GLU A 114 6.33 -43.82 11.17
CA GLU A 114 5.64 -44.61 10.14
C GLU A 114 6.58 -45.60 9.42
N LYS A 115 7.80 -45.19 9.09
CA LYS A 115 8.81 -46.09 8.48
C LYS A 115 9.20 -47.26 9.40
N LEU A 116 9.11 -47.08 10.72
CA LEU A 116 9.34 -48.13 11.71
C LEU A 116 8.08 -48.98 11.94
N SER A 117 6.92 -48.36 12.17
CA SER A 117 5.66 -49.05 12.53
C SER A 117 5.08 -49.96 11.44
N ASN A 118 5.52 -49.85 10.18
CA ASN A 118 5.03 -50.66 9.06
C ASN A 118 5.64 -52.08 8.99
N GLU A 119 6.03 -52.69 10.13
CA GLU A 119 6.64 -54.02 10.17
C GLU A 119 5.71 -55.12 9.64
N GLU A 120 4.44 -55.11 10.07
CA GLU A 120 3.44 -56.09 9.61
C GLU A 120 3.13 -55.92 8.12
N LYS A 121 2.94 -54.68 7.64
CA LYS A 121 2.70 -54.41 6.21
C LYS A 121 3.84 -54.94 5.34
N ARG A 122 5.10 -54.80 5.77
CA ARG A 122 6.25 -55.41 5.10
C ARG A 122 6.19 -56.94 5.08
N LYS A 123 5.66 -57.60 6.11
CA LYS A 123 5.40 -59.06 6.06
C LYS A 123 4.36 -59.38 4.98
N PHE A 124 3.25 -58.65 4.93
CA PHE A 124 2.19 -58.85 3.93
C PHE A 124 2.67 -58.57 2.49
N GLU A 125 3.38 -57.47 2.24
CA GLU A 125 3.97 -57.15 0.92
C GLU A 125 4.90 -58.24 0.40
N ILE A 126 5.73 -58.84 1.26
CA ILE A 126 6.63 -59.93 0.88
C ILE A 126 5.85 -61.20 0.50
N VAL A 127 4.76 -61.50 1.21
CA VAL A 127 3.88 -62.64 0.90
C VAL A 127 3.08 -62.38 -0.37
N GLU A 128 2.57 -61.16 -0.59
CA GLU A 128 1.88 -60.74 -1.82
C GLU A 128 2.79 -60.88 -3.06
N ARG A 129 3.96 -60.25 -3.03
CA ARG A 129 4.91 -60.23 -4.17
C ARG A 129 5.49 -61.61 -4.49
N ARG A 130 5.65 -62.50 -3.50
CA ARG A 130 6.37 -63.78 -3.67
C ARG A 130 5.47 -65.01 -3.64
N PHE A 131 4.30 -64.95 -3.01
CA PHE A 131 3.36 -66.07 -2.82
C PHE A 131 1.89 -65.61 -2.91
N PRO A 132 1.44 -65.07 -4.07
CA PRO A 132 0.14 -64.40 -4.21
C PRO A 132 -1.07 -65.28 -3.87
N ASP A 133 -0.99 -66.60 -4.11
CA ASP A 133 -2.05 -67.55 -3.72
C ASP A 133 -2.21 -67.66 -2.20
N THR A 134 -1.10 -67.63 -1.46
CA THR A 134 -1.11 -67.62 0.00
C THR A 134 -1.66 -66.30 0.53
N TYR A 135 -1.28 -65.16 -0.08
CA TYR A 135 -1.80 -63.85 0.28
C TYR A 135 -3.33 -63.75 0.07
N LYS A 136 -3.84 -64.17 -1.09
CA LYS A 136 -5.28 -64.24 -1.38
C LYS A 136 -6.04 -65.12 -0.37
N ALA A 137 -5.45 -66.25 0.02
CA ALA A 137 -6.03 -67.12 1.04
C ALA A 137 -6.01 -66.51 2.45
N ILE A 138 -4.99 -65.71 2.81
CA ILE A 138 -4.97 -64.95 4.07
C ILE A 138 -6.05 -63.87 4.08
N LEU A 139 -6.17 -63.07 3.02
CA LEU A 139 -7.22 -62.05 2.90
C LEU A 139 -8.63 -62.66 2.97
N TRP A 140 -8.85 -63.78 2.28
CA TRP A 140 -10.10 -64.51 2.36
C TRP A 140 -10.37 -65.07 3.77
N LEU A 141 -9.35 -65.61 4.44
CA LEU A 141 -9.47 -66.10 5.82
C LEU A 141 -9.81 -64.96 6.78
N GLN A 142 -9.14 -63.80 6.68
CA GLN A 142 -9.42 -62.61 7.48
C GLN A 142 -10.86 -62.11 7.29
N ALA A 143 -11.37 -62.12 6.06
CA ALA A 143 -12.75 -61.74 5.77
C ALA A 143 -13.82 -62.74 6.28
N ASN A 144 -13.45 -63.99 6.58
CA ASN A 144 -14.39 -65.07 6.92
C ASN A 144 -14.10 -65.74 8.27
N GLN A 145 -13.34 -65.10 9.18
CA GLN A 145 -12.97 -65.67 10.49
C GLN A 145 -14.19 -66.13 11.32
N SER A 146 -15.32 -65.43 11.22
CA SER A 146 -16.59 -65.75 11.88
C SER A 146 -17.25 -67.05 11.41
N SER A 147 -16.76 -67.70 10.35
CA SER A 147 -17.30 -68.96 9.82
C SER A 147 -16.58 -70.22 10.33
N PHE A 148 -15.52 -70.06 11.13
CA PHE A 148 -14.75 -71.15 11.73
C PHE A 148 -15.08 -71.30 13.22
N ARG A 149 -14.99 -72.52 13.76
CA ARG A 149 -15.20 -72.78 15.19
C ARG A 149 -13.95 -72.48 16.03
N THR A 150 -12.77 -72.53 15.42
CA THR A 150 -11.47 -72.38 16.09
C THR A 150 -10.60 -71.30 15.42
N ASN A 151 -9.72 -70.67 16.20
CA ASN A 151 -8.83 -69.63 15.71
C ASN A 151 -7.73 -70.24 14.82
N VAL A 152 -7.90 -70.12 13.50
CA VAL A 152 -6.91 -70.57 12.52
C VAL A 152 -5.64 -69.72 12.60
N SER A 153 -4.48 -70.37 12.79
CA SER A 153 -3.19 -69.68 12.86
C SER A 153 -2.66 -69.33 11.47
N LEU A 154 -2.28 -68.07 11.30
CA LEU A 154 -1.68 -67.54 10.07
C LEU A 154 -0.34 -68.24 9.74
N PRO A 155 0.01 -68.36 8.44
CA PRO A 155 1.23 -69.05 8.00
C PRO A 155 2.51 -68.56 8.68
N GLY A 156 3.43 -69.49 8.94
CA GLY A 156 4.68 -69.27 9.66
C GLY A 156 5.52 -68.07 9.16
N ILE A 157 5.48 -67.77 7.86
CA ILE A 157 6.16 -66.61 7.26
C ILE A 157 5.70 -65.25 7.84
N ILE A 158 4.48 -65.16 8.38
CA ILE A 158 3.95 -63.98 9.09
C ILE A 158 4.09 -64.16 10.61
N SER A 159 3.74 -65.33 11.12
CA SER A 159 3.58 -65.59 12.56
C SER A 159 4.87 -65.94 13.32
N ILE A 160 5.98 -66.21 12.63
CA ILE A 160 7.31 -66.35 13.25
C ILE A 160 7.95 -64.97 13.45
N SER A 161 8.55 -64.75 14.62
CA SER A 161 9.50 -63.66 14.90
C SER A 161 10.86 -64.25 15.32
N VAL A 162 11.96 -63.62 14.90
CA VAL A 162 13.33 -64.16 15.05
C VAL A 162 14.19 -63.15 15.81
N HIS A 163 14.65 -63.51 17.01
CA HIS A 163 15.28 -62.59 17.97
C HIS A 163 16.64 -62.03 17.55
N ASN A 164 17.24 -62.54 16.46
CA ASN A 164 18.50 -62.02 15.93
C ASN A 164 18.62 -62.31 14.43
N HIS A 165 18.87 -61.27 13.63
CA HIS A 165 18.92 -61.36 12.16
C HIS A 165 19.89 -62.43 11.63
N ASN A 166 21.06 -62.61 12.25
CA ASN A 166 22.04 -63.59 11.76
C ASN A 166 21.52 -65.03 11.88
N ASN A 167 20.64 -65.28 12.86
CA ASN A 167 20.09 -66.60 13.15
C ASN A 167 18.96 -67.02 12.18
N ARG A 168 18.41 -66.07 11.41
CA ARG A 168 17.49 -66.31 10.29
C ARG A 168 18.02 -67.33 9.27
N LYS A 169 19.34 -67.33 9.04
CA LYS A 169 20.00 -68.25 8.08
C LYS A 169 19.80 -69.71 8.46
N PHE A 170 19.78 -70.03 9.76
CA PHE A 170 19.50 -71.38 10.24
C PHE A 170 18.04 -71.76 9.96
N ILE A 171 17.09 -70.84 10.18
CA ILE A 171 15.64 -71.10 10.05
C ILE A 171 15.26 -71.34 8.59
N GLU A 172 15.72 -70.49 7.68
CA GLU A 172 15.48 -70.60 6.23
C GLU A 172 16.16 -71.84 5.59
N ASN A 173 17.06 -72.52 6.32
CA ASN A 173 17.72 -73.77 5.87
C ASN A 173 17.32 -75.02 6.67
N ALA A 174 16.71 -74.87 7.84
CA ALA A 174 16.07 -75.96 8.57
C ALA A 174 14.69 -76.28 7.99
N ILE A 175 13.86 -75.26 7.75
CA ILE A 175 12.44 -75.40 7.37
C ILE A 175 12.26 -75.22 5.85
N SER A 176 11.42 -76.06 5.24
CA SER A 176 11.00 -75.92 3.83
C SER A 176 10.14 -74.67 3.62
N VAL A 177 10.33 -73.97 2.50
CA VAL A 177 9.52 -72.80 2.12
C VAL A 177 8.03 -73.14 2.05
N ARG A 178 7.68 -74.36 1.58
CA ARG A 178 6.30 -74.86 1.52
C ARG A 178 5.65 -74.96 2.90
N ASP A 179 6.47 -75.11 3.95
CA ASP A 179 6.04 -75.41 5.31
C ASP A 179 6.06 -74.13 6.19
N LEU A 180 6.79 -73.08 5.74
CA LEU A 180 6.61 -71.70 6.22
C LEU A 180 5.31 -71.06 5.70
N LEU A 181 4.74 -71.60 4.60
CA LEU A 181 3.46 -71.19 4.01
C LEU A 181 2.27 -72.05 4.50
N LEU A 182 2.47 -72.78 5.61
CA LEU A 182 1.52 -73.73 6.17
C LEU A 182 0.49 -73.02 7.06
N PHE A 183 -0.79 -73.05 6.67
CA PHE A 183 -1.90 -72.68 7.56
C PHE A 183 -2.12 -73.78 8.60
N VAL A 184 -2.35 -73.40 9.85
CA VAL A 184 -2.43 -74.34 10.99
C VAL A 184 -3.80 -74.24 11.67
N PHE A 185 -4.53 -75.36 11.66
CA PHE A 185 -5.91 -75.48 12.17
C PHE A 185 -5.93 -76.34 13.44
N GLU A 186 -6.74 -75.95 14.43
CA GLU A 186 -6.91 -76.75 15.66
C GLU A 186 -7.97 -77.84 15.49
N ASP A 187 -9.06 -77.57 14.74
CA ASP A 187 -10.12 -78.53 14.44
C ASP A 187 -10.04 -79.14 13.02
N GLN A 188 -10.56 -80.37 12.89
CA GLN A 188 -10.60 -81.14 11.65
C GLN A 188 -11.77 -80.75 10.73
N GLU A 189 -12.94 -80.33 11.24
CA GLU A 189 -14.03 -79.84 10.38
C GLU A 189 -13.64 -78.51 9.73
N ASP A 190 -13.10 -77.57 10.53
CA ASP A 190 -12.64 -76.27 10.04
C ASP A 190 -11.56 -76.43 8.94
N LEU A 191 -10.63 -77.38 9.11
CA LEU A 191 -9.63 -77.74 8.10
C LEU A 191 -10.28 -78.27 6.81
N GLN A 192 -11.27 -79.15 6.90
CA GLN A 192 -11.98 -79.70 5.74
C GLN A 192 -12.77 -78.63 4.98
N ARG A 193 -13.44 -77.71 5.70
CA ARG A 193 -14.14 -76.56 5.10
C ARG A 193 -13.18 -75.64 4.37
N PHE A 194 -12.03 -75.32 4.97
CA PHE A 194 -11.00 -74.50 4.32
C PHE A 194 -10.43 -75.17 3.07
N VAL A 195 -10.12 -76.48 3.13
CA VAL A 195 -9.66 -77.23 1.95
C VAL A 195 -10.68 -77.18 0.82
N LYS A 196 -11.96 -77.44 1.09
CA LYS A 196 -13.03 -77.37 0.08
C LYS A 196 -13.10 -75.99 -0.58
N ILE A 197 -13.29 -74.93 0.21
CA ILE A 197 -13.51 -73.59 -0.33
C ILE A 197 -12.23 -73.06 -1.01
N VAL A 198 -11.07 -73.21 -0.39
CA VAL A 198 -9.83 -72.56 -0.88
C VAL A 198 -9.14 -73.36 -1.98
N LYS A 199 -9.20 -74.71 -1.97
CA LYS A 199 -8.58 -75.55 -3.01
C LYS A 199 -9.53 -75.99 -4.10
N GLU A 200 -10.77 -76.37 -3.79
CA GLU A 200 -11.69 -76.93 -4.78
C GLU A 200 -12.45 -75.81 -5.50
N GLU A 201 -13.03 -74.87 -4.75
CA GLU A 201 -13.81 -73.76 -5.32
C GLU A 201 -12.91 -72.61 -5.83
N LYS A 202 -11.91 -72.18 -5.03
CA LYS A 202 -11.01 -71.06 -5.38
C LYS A 202 -9.70 -71.46 -6.08
N LYS A 203 -9.37 -72.76 -6.15
CA LYS A 203 -8.19 -73.32 -6.84
C LYS A 203 -6.83 -72.73 -6.41
N LEU A 204 -6.69 -72.30 -5.15
CA LEU A 204 -5.45 -71.71 -4.62
C LEU A 204 -4.50 -72.79 -4.07
N ASN A 205 -3.22 -72.71 -4.42
CA ASN A 205 -2.20 -73.69 -4.02
C ASN A 205 -1.66 -73.42 -2.61
N VAL A 206 -2.47 -73.71 -1.58
CA VAL A 206 -2.13 -73.52 -0.16
C VAL A 206 -1.75 -74.83 0.55
N ASN A 207 -0.85 -74.75 1.54
CA ASN A 207 -0.51 -75.88 2.40
C ASN A 207 -1.24 -75.76 3.74
N VAL A 208 -1.72 -76.88 4.28
CA VAL A 208 -2.56 -76.92 5.47
C VAL A 208 -2.15 -78.07 6.38
N ALA A 209 -2.10 -77.84 7.70
CA ALA A 209 -1.89 -78.89 8.70
C ALA A 209 -2.85 -78.76 9.89
N LEU A 210 -3.16 -79.91 10.50
CA LEU A 210 -3.84 -80.01 11.78
C LEU A 210 -2.79 -79.91 12.92
N VAL A 211 -3.15 -79.25 14.01
CA VAL A 211 -2.34 -79.19 15.24
C VAL A 211 -2.16 -80.59 15.88
N PRO A 212 -0.94 -80.98 16.30
CA PRO A 212 -0.72 -82.20 17.05
C PRO A 212 -1.44 -82.17 18.42
N LYS A 213 -1.97 -83.33 18.84
CA LYS A 213 -2.60 -83.48 20.17
C LYS A 213 -1.60 -83.45 21.33
N GLU A 214 -0.30 -83.59 21.06
CA GLU A 214 0.78 -83.33 22.02
C GLU A 214 0.82 -81.86 22.49
N LYS A 215 1.14 -81.63 23.77
CA LYS A 215 1.27 -80.29 24.36
C LYS A 215 2.66 -79.72 24.08
N LEU A 216 2.79 -78.39 24.13
CA LEU A 216 4.09 -77.72 23.95
C LEU A 216 5.14 -78.16 25.00
N SER A 217 4.67 -78.56 26.19
CA SER A 217 5.47 -79.13 27.29
C SER A 217 6.13 -80.47 26.95
N ASP A 218 5.58 -81.23 26.00
CA ASP A 218 6.13 -82.53 25.57
C ASP A 218 7.35 -82.34 24.64
N PHE A 219 7.52 -81.13 24.11
CA PHE A 219 8.59 -80.72 23.20
C PHE A 219 9.64 -79.84 23.88
N GLN A 220 10.16 -80.28 25.03
CA GLN A 220 11.31 -79.63 25.69
C GLN A 220 12.62 -79.89 24.94
N SER A 221 13.53 -78.91 24.98
CA SER A 221 14.90 -79.04 24.48
C SER A 221 15.74 -79.85 25.49
N PRO A 222 16.74 -80.63 25.06
CA PRO A 222 17.67 -81.28 25.98
C PRO A 222 18.40 -80.24 26.87
N PRO A 223 18.68 -80.54 28.15
CA PRO A 223 19.44 -79.63 29.00
C PRO A 223 20.87 -79.47 28.48
N LEU A 224 21.39 -78.25 28.42
CA LEU A 224 22.78 -77.98 28.04
C LEU A 224 23.73 -78.38 29.18
N THR A 225 24.16 -79.64 29.19
CA THR A 225 25.24 -80.11 30.07
C THR A 225 26.58 -79.46 29.68
N PRO A 226 27.55 -79.35 30.61
CA PRO A 226 28.88 -78.84 30.27
C PRO A 226 29.58 -79.69 29.21
N GLU A 227 29.30 -81.00 29.15
CA GLU A 227 29.77 -81.89 28.10
C GLU A 227 29.27 -81.45 26.71
N ILE A 228 27.97 -81.22 26.56
CA ILE A 228 27.35 -80.76 25.30
C ILE A 228 27.93 -79.40 24.86
N ARG A 229 28.22 -78.51 25.81
CA ARG A 229 28.91 -77.23 25.55
C ARG A 229 30.37 -77.43 25.12
N ASN A 230 31.08 -78.42 25.67
CA ASN A 230 32.45 -78.75 25.28
C ASN A 230 32.56 -79.35 23.87
N VAL A 231 31.50 -80.00 23.33
CA VAL A 231 31.43 -80.38 21.91
C VAL A 231 31.06 -79.18 21.00
N GLY A 232 30.87 -77.99 21.56
CA GLY A 232 30.66 -76.74 20.83
C GLY A 232 29.20 -76.34 20.63
N VAL A 233 28.22 -76.99 21.28
CA VAL A 233 26.80 -76.61 21.17
C VAL A 233 26.51 -75.35 22.00
N LYS A 234 25.90 -74.35 21.35
CA LYS A 234 25.63 -73.01 21.88
C LYS A 234 24.20 -72.85 22.40
N CYS A 235 23.21 -73.25 21.60
CA CYS A 235 21.78 -73.17 21.88
C CYS A 235 20.99 -74.15 21.00
N PHE A 236 19.70 -74.37 21.28
CA PHE A 236 18.82 -75.16 20.41
C PHE A 236 17.99 -74.27 19.49
N MET A 237 17.58 -74.83 18.36
CA MET A 237 16.87 -74.12 17.29
C MET A 237 15.53 -73.51 17.73
N LYS A 238 14.87 -74.12 18.72
CA LYS A 238 13.64 -73.60 19.35
C LYS A 238 13.87 -72.24 20.04
N ASP A 239 15.07 -72.00 20.56
CA ASP A 239 15.37 -70.85 21.42
C ASP A 239 15.69 -69.58 20.59
N LEU A 240 15.73 -69.70 19.26
CA LEU A 240 16.04 -68.61 18.32
C LEU A 240 14.83 -67.76 17.90
N PHE A 241 13.62 -68.31 18.00
CA PHE A 241 12.43 -67.73 17.39
C PHE A 241 11.17 -67.97 18.22
N THR A 242 10.32 -66.96 18.27
CA THR A 242 8.98 -67.03 18.86
C THR A 242 7.95 -67.28 17.75
N ALA A 243 6.99 -68.17 18.01
CA ALA A 243 5.84 -68.43 17.14
C ALA A 243 4.65 -68.91 17.99
N PRO A 244 3.39 -68.68 17.58
CA PRO A 244 2.21 -69.13 18.31
C PRO A 244 2.21 -70.63 18.59
N ASP A 245 1.68 -71.05 19.74
CA ASP A 245 1.62 -72.44 20.21
C ASP A 245 1.14 -73.47 19.18
N PRO A 246 0.10 -73.21 18.34
CA PRO A 246 -0.26 -74.09 17.23
C PRO A 246 0.89 -74.33 16.23
N VAL A 247 1.53 -73.23 15.78
CA VAL A 247 2.61 -73.25 14.79
C VAL A 247 3.87 -73.88 15.39
N MET A 248 4.23 -73.51 16.63
CA MET A 248 5.39 -74.05 17.33
C MET A 248 5.26 -75.57 17.58
N ARG A 249 4.06 -76.08 17.90
CA ARG A 249 3.79 -77.53 18.01
C ARG A 249 3.99 -78.25 16.67
N VAL A 250 3.45 -77.70 15.57
CA VAL A 250 3.63 -78.29 14.22
C VAL A 250 5.10 -78.34 13.81
N LEU A 251 5.86 -77.25 14.01
CA LEU A 251 7.30 -77.21 13.73
C LEU A 251 8.10 -78.16 14.64
N CYS A 252 7.72 -78.30 15.92
CA CYS A 252 8.34 -79.26 16.83
C CYS A 252 8.10 -80.72 16.42
N LYS A 253 6.95 -81.05 15.82
CA LYS A 253 6.66 -82.41 15.36
C LYS A 253 7.28 -82.74 14.01
N LEU A 254 7.16 -81.84 13.02
CA LEU A 254 7.69 -82.06 11.66
C LEU A 254 9.22 -81.95 11.59
N TYR A 255 9.79 -80.89 12.17
CA TYR A 255 11.21 -80.54 12.03
C TYR A 255 12.05 -80.85 13.27
N ARG A 256 11.43 -81.22 14.40
CA ARG A 256 12.12 -81.48 15.69
C ARG A 256 13.02 -80.31 16.12
N VAL A 257 12.55 -79.06 15.93
CA VAL A 257 13.32 -77.84 16.26
C VAL A 257 13.79 -77.77 17.72
N HIS A 258 13.10 -78.43 18.65
CA HIS A 258 13.54 -78.60 20.05
C HIS A 258 14.82 -79.46 20.21
N ARG A 259 15.28 -80.17 19.17
CA ARG A 259 16.49 -81.04 19.24
C ARG A 259 17.62 -80.61 18.31
N ILE A 260 17.38 -79.73 17.35
CA ILE A 260 18.43 -79.26 16.42
C ILE A 260 19.39 -78.36 17.20
N PRO A 261 20.67 -78.75 17.38
CA PRO A 261 21.65 -77.92 18.03
C PRO A 261 22.31 -76.96 17.03
N ILE A 262 22.63 -75.77 17.51
CA ILE A 262 23.44 -74.77 16.80
C ILE A 262 24.79 -74.72 17.50
N CYS A 263 25.85 -74.82 16.70
CA CYS A 263 27.20 -75.05 17.18
C CYS A 263 28.15 -73.94 16.74
N ASP A 264 29.14 -73.64 17.56
CA ASP A 264 30.28 -72.80 17.19
C ASP A 264 31.35 -73.62 16.44
N GLU A 265 32.34 -72.95 15.85
CA GLU A 265 33.35 -73.51 14.93
C GLU A 265 34.10 -74.74 15.47
N LYS A 266 34.29 -74.84 16.80
CA LYS A 266 34.89 -76.00 17.50
C LYS A 266 34.18 -77.34 17.26
N SER A 267 32.95 -77.30 16.75
CA SER A 267 32.19 -78.50 16.38
C SER A 267 32.68 -79.17 15.09
N GLU A 268 33.44 -78.45 14.24
CA GLU A 268 34.00 -79.02 12.99
C GLU A 268 35.12 -80.03 13.25
N GLU A 269 35.82 -79.92 14.39
CA GLU A 269 36.80 -80.91 14.86
C GLU A 269 36.13 -82.16 15.49
N ASN A 270 34.85 -82.05 15.88
CA ASN A 270 34.15 -83.05 16.70
C ASN A 270 32.87 -83.61 16.03
N ILE A 271 32.79 -83.55 14.69
CA ILE A 271 31.58 -83.88 13.90
C ILE A 271 30.94 -85.22 14.30
N GLU A 272 31.72 -86.30 14.46
CA GLU A 272 31.18 -87.61 14.84
C GLU A 272 30.50 -87.62 16.22
N ARG A 273 31.02 -86.84 17.18
CA ARG A 273 30.43 -86.71 18.51
C ARG A 273 29.11 -85.95 18.47
N VAL A 274 29.01 -84.89 17.65
CA VAL A 274 27.75 -84.17 17.44
C VAL A 274 26.72 -85.05 16.72
N LEU A 275 27.14 -85.80 15.69
CA LEU A 275 26.26 -86.72 14.94
C LEU A 275 25.73 -87.90 15.77
N ASN A 276 26.40 -88.24 16.88
CA ASN A 276 25.88 -89.20 17.86
C ASN A 276 24.80 -88.60 18.79
N ILE A 277 24.74 -87.26 18.92
CA ILE A 277 23.71 -86.54 19.70
C ILE A 277 22.48 -86.25 18.83
N ASN A 278 22.66 -85.77 17.60
CA ASN A 278 21.58 -85.57 16.63
C ASN A 278 22.08 -85.70 15.17
N SER A 279 21.26 -86.28 14.29
CA SER A 279 21.58 -86.50 12.87
C SER A 279 21.60 -85.23 12.00
N LEU A 280 21.27 -84.07 12.58
CA LEU A 280 21.31 -82.76 11.92
C LEU A 280 21.76 -81.70 12.92
N PHE A 281 22.77 -80.91 12.54
CA PHE A 281 23.20 -79.71 13.27
C PHE A 281 23.64 -78.59 12.31
N PHE A 282 23.84 -77.40 12.85
CA PHE A 282 24.29 -76.22 12.12
C PHE A 282 25.56 -75.62 12.73
N THR A 283 26.58 -75.38 11.92
CA THR A 283 27.71 -74.48 12.22
C THR A 283 27.40 -73.09 11.64
N PRO A 284 28.22 -72.04 11.88
CA PRO A 284 27.94 -70.68 11.39
C PRO A 284 27.87 -70.58 9.86
N LEU A 285 28.50 -71.52 9.13
CA LEU A 285 28.61 -71.53 7.66
C LEU A 285 27.99 -72.77 7.02
N GLU A 286 27.93 -73.92 7.71
CA GLU A 286 27.48 -75.19 7.14
C GLU A 286 26.35 -75.88 7.92
N LYS A 287 25.45 -76.50 7.17
CA LYS A 287 24.43 -77.43 7.65
C LYS A 287 24.99 -78.84 7.49
N ILE A 288 25.15 -79.57 8.59
CA ILE A 288 25.78 -80.89 8.58
C ILE A 288 24.73 -81.95 8.94
N MET A 289 24.54 -82.92 8.04
CA MET A 289 23.59 -84.01 8.18
C MET A 289 24.30 -85.37 8.13
N GLY A 290 24.12 -86.17 9.17
CA GLY A 290 24.64 -87.54 9.25
C GLY A 290 23.55 -88.59 9.07
N LYS A 291 23.79 -89.59 8.22
CA LYS A 291 22.94 -90.78 8.08
C LYS A 291 23.79 -92.04 8.22
N ARG A 292 23.51 -92.86 9.24
CA ARG A 292 24.03 -94.22 9.36
C ARG A 292 23.38 -95.11 8.30
N SER A 293 24.16 -95.93 7.59
CA SER A 293 23.61 -96.85 6.59
C SER A 293 22.76 -97.95 7.25
N LEU A 294 21.62 -98.28 6.64
CA LEU A 294 20.78 -99.43 7.04
C LEU A 294 21.35 -100.77 6.55
N TYR A 295 22.23 -100.73 5.56
CA TYR A 295 22.89 -101.89 4.95
C TYR A 295 24.42 -101.79 5.14
N GLY A 296 25.10 -102.92 5.22
CA GLY A 296 26.55 -103.01 5.49
C GLY A 296 26.93 -102.62 6.92
N ASN A 297 28.19 -102.22 7.14
CA ASN A 297 28.81 -101.99 8.46
C ASN A 297 28.29 -100.73 9.21
N ARG A 298 27.12 -100.21 8.87
CA ARG A 298 26.44 -99.05 9.51
C ARG A 298 27.25 -97.73 9.51
N ASN A 299 28.16 -97.57 8.56
CA ASN A 299 29.00 -96.38 8.39
C ASN A 299 28.15 -95.09 8.38
N ILE A 300 28.68 -94.03 8.98
CA ILE A 300 28.05 -92.70 8.97
C ILE A 300 28.40 -92.01 7.65
N SER A 301 27.41 -91.81 6.78
CA SER A 301 27.51 -90.88 5.66
C SER A 301 27.24 -89.45 6.15
N VAL A 302 28.14 -88.52 5.84
CA VAL A 302 28.02 -87.10 6.22
C VAL A 302 27.82 -86.26 4.97
N LYS A 303 26.81 -85.38 4.98
CA LYS A 303 26.58 -84.37 3.94
C LYS A 303 26.70 -82.98 4.57
N LYS A 304 27.60 -82.17 4.01
CA LYS A 304 27.75 -80.73 4.29
C LYS A 304 26.99 -79.94 3.22
N ASP A 305 26.17 -78.98 3.63
CA ASP A 305 25.44 -78.04 2.77
C ASP A 305 25.68 -76.60 3.26
N SER A 306 26.23 -75.71 2.43
CA SER A 306 26.52 -74.32 2.81
C SER A 306 25.23 -73.51 3.06
N LEU A 307 25.22 -72.64 4.08
CA LEU A 307 24.03 -71.85 4.43
C LEU A 307 23.80 -70.69 3.44
N THR A 308 22.64 -70.73 2.78
CA THR A 308 22.17 -69.65 1.89
C THR A 308 21.07 -68.83 2.56
N SER A 309 21.21 -67.49 2.57
CA SER A 309 20.11 -66.58 2.90
C SER A 309 19.11 -66.56 1.75
N LYS A 310 17.85 -66.94 1.99
CA LYS A 310 16.79 -66.99 0.97
C LYS A 310 15.88 -65.75 1.03
N ASN A 311 16.08 -64.93 2.05
CA ASN A 311 15.42 -63.66 2.32
C ASN A 311 13.89 -63.80 2.34
N ILE A 312 13.39 -64.74 3.16
CA ILE A 312 11.98 -65.12 3.28
C ILE A 312 11.35 -64.50 4.54
N LEU A 313 12.02 -64.58 5.69
CA LEU A 313 11.50 -64.08 6.97
C LEU A 313 12.01 -62.64 7.23
N PRO A 314 11.24 -61.56 6.98
CA PRO A 314 11.75 -60.18 6.86
C PRO A 314 12.78 -59.72 7.91
N ASN A 315 13.72 -58.87 7.49
CA ASN A 315 14.73 -58.28 8.38
C ASN A 315 14.08 -57.22 9.26
N ILE A 316 13.57 -57.66 10.42
CA ILE A 316 13.01 -56.83 11.47
C ILE A 316 14.06 -56.79 12.58
N LYS A 317 14.53 -55.58 12.91
CA LYS A 317 15.07 -55.28 14.25
C LYS A 317 13.85 -55.03 15.15
N ASP A 318 13.87 -55.47 16.40
CA ASP A 318 12.84 -55.07 17.37
C ASP A 318 12.97 -53.57 17.64
N ASN A 319 12.24 -52.73 16.89
CA ASN A 319 12.34 -51.26 16.97
C ASN A 319 11.41 -50.67 18.06
N SER A 320 10.83 -51.49 18.94
CA SER A 320 9.81 -51.08 19.92
C SER A 320 10.32 -50.02 20.90
N GLU A 321 11.59 -50.08 21.30
CA GLU A 321 12.23 -49.05 22.13
C GLU A 321 12.48 -47.76 21.35
N ALA A 322 12.93 -47.85 20.09
CA ALA A 322 13.15 -46.69 19.22
C ALA A 322 11.82 -45.97 18.90
N VAL A 323 10.75 -46.72 18.63
CA VAL A 323 9.40 -46.16 18.42
C VAL A 323 8.90 -45.44 19.67
N ARG A 324 9.15 -45.97 20.88
CA ARG A 324 8.81 -45.27 22.13
C ARG A 324 9.59 -43.97 22.32
N ALA A 325 10.90 -43.98 22.10
CA ALA A 325 11.74 -42.78 22.18
C ALA A 325 11.28 -41.70 21.18
N ILE A 326 10.90 -42.11 19.95
CA ILE A 326 10.32 -41.20 18.94
C ILE A 326 8.93 -40.70 19.38
N GLU A 327 8.08 -41.53 19.99
CA GLU A 327 6.79 -41.08 20.53
C GLU A 327 6.92 -40.10 21.69
N GLU A 328 7.94 -40.23 22.53
CA GLU A 328 8.24 -39.29 23.62
C GLU A 328 8.75 -37.96 23.04
N SER A 329 9.70 -38.00 22.11
CA SER A 329 10.18 -36.81 21.41
C SER A 329 9.07 -36.06 20.64
N ILE A 330 8.14 -36.77 19.99
CA ILE A 330 6.96 -36.15 19.37
C ILE A 330 6.13 -35.39 20.42
N LYS A 331 5.81 -35.99 21.57
CA LYS A 331 5.05 -35.34 22.64
C LYS A 331 5.76 -34.13 23.26
N GLU A 332 7.09 -34.13 23.29
CA GLU A 332 7.89 -32.98 23.74
C GLU A 332 7.84 -31.84 22.71
N THR A 333 8.03 -32.13 21.41
CA THR A 333 7.90 -31.11 20.36
C THR A 333 6.49 -30.54 20.24
N GLU A 334 5.44 -31.34 20.51
CA GLU A 334 4.06 -30.87 20.56
C GLU A 334 3.84 -29.81 21.66
N LYS A 335 4.28 -30.08 22.90
CA LYS A 335 4.18 -29.13 24.01
C LYS A 335 4.88 -27.81 23.70
N LEU A 336 6.10 -27.89 23.13
CA LEU A 336 6.87 -26.70 22.75
C LEU A 336 6.17 -25.91 21.64
N CYS A 337 5.59 -26.57 20.64
CA CYS A 337 4.77 -25.91 19.61
C CYS A 337 3.54 -25.19 20.19
N ASP A 338 2.85 -25.78 21.17
CA ASP A 338 1.66 -25.18 21.80
C ASP A 338 1.99 -24.02 22.74
N GLU A 339 3.14 -24.08 23.43
CA GLU A 339 3.67 -22.98 24.21
C GLU A 339 4.10 -21.80 23.30
N LEU A 340 4.82 -22.08 22.20
CA LEU A 340 5.18 -21.06 21.20
C LEU A 340 3.94 -20.46 20.52
N ASN A 341 2.93 -21.27 20.18
CA ASN A 341 1.63 -20.80 19.69
C ASN A 341 0.97 -19.84 20.68
N SER A 342 1.05 -20.13 21.98
CA SER A 342 0.47 -19.29 23.04
C SER A 342 1.19 -17.95 23.17
N GLN A 343 2.53 -17.95 23.12
CA GLN A 343 3.34 -16.73 23.09
C GLN A 343 3.09 -15.90 21.81
N LEU A 344 3.05 -16.54 20.64
CA LEU A 344 2.77 -15.90 19.36
C LEU A 344 1.40 -15.20 19.37
N ASN A 345 0.37 -15.85 19.90
CA ASN A 345 -0.97 -15.26 20.06
C ASN A 345 -0.97 -14.05 21.02
N LEU A 346 -0.20 -14.10 22.11
CA LEU A 346 -0.03 -12.97 23.02
C LEU A 346 0.63 -11.79 22.29
N HIS A 347 1.74 -12.00 21.58
CA HIS A 347 2.42 -10.96 20.82
C HIS A 347 1.55 -10.38 19.69
N LEU A 348 0.78 -11.21 18.97
CA LEU A 348 -0.22 -10.74 17.99
C LEU A 348 -1.34 -9.91 18.62
N SER A 349 -1.76 -10.23 19.86
CA SER A 349 -2.75 -9.42 20.59
C SER A 349 -2.18 -8.05 21.00
N ASN A 350 -0.92 -8.02 21.45
CA ASN A 350 -0.21 -6.79 21.82
C ASN A 350 0.00 -5.90 20.59
N LEU A 351 0.43 -6.48 19.46
CA LEU A 351 0.63 -5.77 18.21
C LEU A 351 -0.67 -5.06 17.76
N ARG A 352 -1.81 -5.76 17.79
CA ARG A 352 -3.13 -5.16 17.51
C ARG A 352 -3.52 -4.01 18.44
N GLN A 353 -3.04 -3.99 19.70
CA GLN A 353 -3.26 -2.87 20.62
C GLN A 353 -2.36 -1.67 20.27
N PHE A 354 -1.09 -1.91 19.95
CA PHE A 354 -0.18 -0.85 19.52
C PHE A 354 -0.57 -0.26 18.16
N GLU A 355 -1.09 -1.06 17.22
CA GLU A 355 -1.60 -0.54 15.95
C GLU A 355 -2.80 0.39 16.12
N LYS A 356 -3.77 0.02 16.97
CA LYS A 356 -4.89 0.91 17.35
C LYS A 356 -4.40 2.19 18.02
N SER A 357 -3.36 2.09 18.85
CA SER A 357 -2.74 3.25 19.51
C SER A 357 -2.04 4.15 18.49
N ARG A 358 -1.30 3.58 17.53
CA ARG A 358 -0.66 4.28 16.40
C ARG A 358 -1.70 5.01 15.54
N GLU A 359 -2.85 4.40 15.30
CA GLU A 359 -3.95 5.01 14.54
C GLU A 359 -4.63 6.15 15.31
N ALA A 360 -4.89 5.99 16.60
CA ALA A 360 -5.40 7.07 17.45
C ALA A 360 -4.43 8.27 17.50
N ILE A 361 -3.12 8.02 17.64
CA ILE A 361 -2.08 9.05 17.61
C ILE A 361 -1.98 9.70 16.21
N ARG A 362 -2.11 8.92 15.13
CA ARG A 362 -2.15 9.44 13.74
C ARG A 362 -3.34 10.39 13.53
N ASN A 363 -4.51 10.07 14.07
CA ASN A 363 -5.70 10.90 13.97
C ASN A 363 -5.57 12.19 14.80
N LYS A 364 -5.05 12.09 16.03
CA LYS A 364 -4.67 13.23 16.90
C LYS A 364 -3.66 14.16 16.19
N LYS A 365 -2.66 13.59 15.52
CA LYS A 365 -1.67 14.32 14.70
C LYS A 365 -2.31 15.00 13.47
N HIS A 366 -3.24 14.36 12.78
CA HIS A 366 -3.95 14.97 11.64
C HIS A 366 -4.75 16.20 12.07
N GLN A 367 -5.50 16.09 13.19
CA GLN A 367 -6.27 17.19 13.75
C GLN A 367 -5.37 18.36 14.18
N LEU A 368 -4.22 18.10 14.80
CA LEU A 368 -3.25 19.14 15.16
C LEU A 368 -2.65 19.82 13.92
N ASN A 369 -2.26 19.06 12.89
CA ASN A 369 -1.71 19.60 11.64
C ASN A 369 -2.76 20.41 10.85
N GLU A 370 -4.04 20.03 10.88
CA GLU A 370 -5.12 20.85 10.33
C GLU A 370 -5.27 22.17 11.08
N ASN A 371 -5.18 22.15 12.41
CA ASN A 371 -5.32 23.35 13.23
C ASN A 371 -4.08 24.25 13.09
N GLU A 372 -2.90 23.69 12.86
CA GLU A 372 -1.71 24.44 12.41
C GLU A 372 -1.95 25.10 11.04
N ARG A 373 -2.46 24.38 10.02
CA ARG A 373 -2.80 24.94 8.71
C ARG A 373 -3.83 26.09 8.82
N LYS A 374 -4.85 25.91 9.66
CA LYS A 374 -5.85 26.97 9.97
C LYS A 374 -5.16 28.19 10.61
N ASN A 375 -4.28 28.00 11.60
CA ASN A 375 -3.50 29.08 12.21
C ASN A 375 -2.52 29.77 11.26
N VAL A 376 -1.87 29.04 10.36
CA VAL A 376 -0.98 29.60 9.33
C VAL A 376 -1.76 30.46 8.33
N ASN A 377 -2.96 30.01 7.92
CA ASN A 377 -3.86 30.82 7.08
C ASN A 377 -4.40 32.06 7.82
N ILE A 378 -4.70 31.97 9.13
CA ILE A 378 -5.10 33.14 9.94
C ILE A 378 -3.92 34.12 10.06
N LYS A 379 -2.69 33.65 10.32
CA LYS A 379 -1.47 34.48 10.34
C LYS A 379 -1.22 35.19 9.00
N MET A 380 -1.39 34.50 7.86
CA MET A 380 -1.27 35.14 6.55
C MET A 380 -2.33 36.23 6.32
N LYS A 381 -3.59 35.99 6.71
CA LYS A 381 -4.65 37.02 6.66
C LYS A 381 -4.36 38.21 7.58
N LEU A 382 -3.85 37.96 8.79
CA LEU A 382 -3.41 39.00 9.73
C LEU A 382 -2.30 39.86 9.10
N VAL A 383 -1.25 39.26 8.53
CA VAL A 383 -0.16 39.98 7.86
C VAL A 383 -0.66 40.80 6.66
N GLN A 384 -1.63 40.28 5.89
CA GLN A 384 -2.27 41.05 4.81
C GLN A 384 -3.07 42.26 5.36
N LEU A 385 -3.84 42.08 6.42
CA LEU A 385 -4.59 43.15 7.10
C LEU A 385 -3.68 44.20 7.73
N ILE A 386 -2.57 43.81 8.36
CA ILE A 386 -1.55 44.74 8.90
C ILE A 386 -0.92 45.54 7.76
N ASN A 387 -0.51 44.91 6.66
CA ASN A 387 0.04 45.61 5.50
C ASN A 387 -0.96 46.56 4.83
N MET A 388 -2.26 46.22 4.83
CA MET A 388 -3.32 47.14 4.38
C MET A 388 -3.50 48.32 5.35
N TYR A 389 -3.49 48.06 6.66
CA TYR A 389 -3.63 49.07 7.70
C TYR A 389 -2.45 50.05 7.72
N GLU A 390 -1.22 49.57 7.56
CA GLU A 390 -0.02 50.41 7.42
C GLU A 390 -0.08 51.33 6.20
N LYS A 391 -0.56 50.84 5.05
CA LYS A 391 -0.75 51.68 3.86
C LYS A 391 -1.78 52.77 4.15
N LYS A 392 -2.97 52.39 4.65
CA LYS A 392 -4.03 53.35 5.03
C LYS A 392 -3.57 54.36 6.09
N GLN A 393 -2.71 54.00 7.03
CA GLN A 393 -2.16 54.95 8.01
C GLN A 393 -1.32 56.04 7.34
N ARG A 394 -0.50 55.69 6.33
CA ARG A 394 0.31 56.67 5.58
C ARG A 394 -0.59 57.64 4.81
N ASP A 395 -1.69 57.15 4.24
CA ASP A 395 -2.68 57.96 3.52
C ASP A 395 -3.51 58.91 4.41
N VAL A 396 -3.55 58.69 5.73
CA VAL A 396 -4.32 59.51 6.70
C VAL A 396 -3.54 60.74 7.18
N VAL A 397 -2.25 60.87 6.88
CA VAL A 397 -1.36 61.88 7.49
C VAL A 397 -1.71 63.34 7.14
N ASP A 398 -2.34 63.61 5.99
CA ASP A 398 -2.53 65.00 5.49
C ASP A 398 -3.83 65.72 5.91
N GLU A 399 -4.48 65.27 7.02
CA GLU A 399 -5.64 65.97 7.62
C GLU A 399 -5.33 67.45 7.93
N LYS A 400 -4.06 67.79 8.18
CA LYS A 400 -3.60 69.16 8.42
C LYS A 400 -3.40 69.95 7.12
N GLY A 401 -2.90 69.35 6.04
CA GLY A 401 -2.72 70.04 4.76
C GLY A 401 -4.04 70.43 4.14
N GLU A 402 -4.96 69.47 3.96
CA GLU A 402 -6.27 69.74 3.36
C GLU A 402 -7.06 70.79 4.14
N ARG A 403 -7.14 70.67 5.48
CA ARG A 403 -7.83 71.67 6.31
C ARG A 403 -7.18 73.05 6.24
N ASN A 404 -5.85 73.14 6.18
CA ASN A 404 -5.17 74.43 6.03
C ASN A 404 -5.48 75.06 4.67
N ILE A 405 -5.40 74.29 3.58
CA ILE A 405 -5.73 74.73 2.21
C ILE A 405 -7.17 75.25 2.14
N VAL A 406 -8.13 74.50 2.67
CA VAL A 406 -9.55 74.88 2.65
C VAL A 406 -9.84 76.08 3.56
N THR A 407 -9.26 76.14 4.76
CA THR A 407 -9.37 77.31 5.66
C THR A 407 -8.76 78.56 5.01
N GLN A 408 -7.66 78.40 4.26
CA GLN A 408 -7.03 79.48 3.50
C GLN A 408 -7.92 79.96 2.34
N LYS A 409 -8.55 79.06 1.57
CA LYS A 409 -9.57 79.40 0.54
C LYS A 409 -10.72 80.21 1.15
N ILE A 410 -11.30 79.75 2.27
CA ILE A 410 -12.38 80.43 2.99
C ILE A 410 -11.94 81.81 3.49
N CYS A 411 -10.72 81.92 4.04
CA CYS A 411 -10.15 83.18 4.51
C CYS A 411 -9.99 84.20 3.37
N VAL A 412 -9.52 83.76 2.19
CA VAL A 412 -9.38 84.61 0.99
C VAL A 412 -10.74 85.07 0.47
N SER A 413 -11.74 84.18 0.39
CA SER A 413 -13.10 84.53 -0.04
C SER A 413 -13.76 85.55 0.91
N ASN A 414 -13.67 85.32 2.23
CA ASN A 414 -14.18 86.26 3.22
C ASN A 414 -13.46 87.62 3.20
N LYS A 415 -12.13 87.65 3.00
CA LYS A 415 -11.37 88.91 2.80
C LYS A 415 -11.85 89.66 1.54
N ARG A 416 -12.17 88.95 0.45
CA ARG A 416 -12.74 89.53 -0.79
C ARG A 416 -14.13 90.11 -0.54
N ARG A 417 -15.03 89.35 0.10
CA ARG A 417 -16.38 89.78 0.49
C ARG A 417 -16.36 91.03 1.37
N LYS A 418 -15.51 91.08 2.40
CA LYS A 418 -15.35 92.26 3.28
C LYS A 418 -14.90 93.50 2.49
N ARG A 419 -13.95 93.36 1.54
CA ARG A 419 -13.48 94.47 0.70
C ARG A 419 -14.62 95.05 -0.16
N ILE A 420 -15.38 94.20 -0.83
CA ILE A 420 -16.50 94.62 -1.69
C ILE A 420 -17.61 95.29 -0.85
N LEU A 421 -17.91 94.75 0.33
CA LEU A 421 -18.91 95.32 1.24
C LEU A 421 -18.52 96.75 1.69
N MET A 422 -17.27 96.97 2.12
CA MET A 422 -16.77 98.30 2.52
C MET A 422 -16.79 99.31 1.36
N GLU A 423 -16.51 98.87 0.12
CA GLU A 423 -16.64 99.76 -1.04
C GLU A 423 -18.11 100.11 -1.33
N SER A 424 -19.02 99.14 -1.23
CA SER A 424 -20.46 99.40 -1.40
C SER A 424 -21.01 100.35 -0.34
N GLU A 425 -20.63 100.19 0.93
CA GLU A 425 -21.03 101.06 2.04
C GLU A 425 -20.55 102.51 1.82
N ARG A 426 -19.30 102.69 1.37
CA ARG A 426 -18.76 103.99 1.00
C ARG A 426 -19.57 104.64 -0.14
N LEU A 427 -19.90 103.89 -1.18
CA LEU A 427 -20.72 104.37 -2.30
C LEU A 427 -22.16 104.72 -1.87
N PHE A 428 -22.76 103.98 -0.92
CA PHE A 428 -24.05 104.33 -0.35
C PHE A 428 -24.00 105.61 0.50
N LYS A 429 -22.97 105.82 1.33
CA LYS A 429 -22.76 107.07 2.07
C LYS A 429 -22.63 108.27 1.12
N ASP A 430 -21.81 108.13 0.08
CA ASP A 430 -21.66 109.11 -1.02
C ASP A 430 -23.00 109.42 -1.72
N PHE A 431 -23.82 108.40 -1.97
CA PHE A 431 -25.12 108.52 -2.64
C PHE A 431 -26.15 109.24 -1.74
N ILE A 432 -26.20 108.90 -0.45
CA ILE A 432 -27.06 109.57 0.53
C ILE A 432 -26.69 111.05 0.65
N GLN A 433 -25.39 111.37 0.73
CA GLN A 433 -24.94 112.76 0.79
C GLN A 433 -25.25 113.53 -0.50
N ALA A 434 -25.14 112.88 -1.67
CA ALA A 434 -25.57 113.45 -2.95
C ALA A 434 -27.09 113.70 -3.02
N LYS A 435 -27.93 112.78 -2.51
CA LYS A 435 -29.38 112.99 -2.39
C LYS A 435 -29.71 114.15 -1.44
N LYS A 436 -29.06 114.24 -0.27
CA LYS A 436 -29.22 115.37 0.67
C LYS A 436 -28.89 116.71 0.01
N LYS A 437 -27.76 116.82 -0.71
CA LYS A 437 -27.40 118.02 -1.48
C LYS A 437 -28.43 118.34 -2.58
N LYS A 438 -28.95 117.34 -3.31
CA LYS A 438 -30.01 117.55 -4.31
C LYS A 438 -31.31 118.07 -3.68
N ALA A 439 -31.73 117.50 -2.54
CA ALA A 439 -32.94 117.93 -1.84
C ALA A 439 -32.83 119.38 -1.34
N TYR A 440 -31.68 119.74 -0.76
CA TYR A 440 -31.40 121.12 -0.32
C TYR A 440 -31.47 122.12 -1.48
N LEU A 441 -30.88 121.80 -2.64
CA LEU A 441 -30.94 122.65 -3.84
C LEU A 441 -32.38 122.80 -4.38
N ILE A 442 -33.22 121.76 -4.28
CA ILE A 442 -34.64 121.85 -4.66
C ILE A 442 -35.41 122.74 -3.69
N LEU A 443 -35.17 122.61 -2.38
CA LEU A 443 -35.79 123.46 -1.36
C LEU A 443 -35.38 124.93 -1.55
N MET A 444 -34.09 125.19 -1.74
CA MET A 444 -33.54 126.53 -1.96
C MET A 444 -34.05 127.16 -3.26
N LYS A 445 -34.21 126.36 -4.32
CA LYS A 445 -34.89 126.79 -5.55
C LYS A 445 -36.35 127.18 -5.27
N LYS A 446 -37.13 126.35 -4.55
CA LYS A 446 -38.53 126.65 -4.24
C LYS A 446 -38.68 127.91 -3.36
N ILE A 447 -37.73 128.16 -2.45
CA ILE A 447 -37.67 129.39 -1.65
C ILE A 447 -37.38 130.61 -2.54
N LEU A 448 -36.44 130.50 -3.49
CA LEU A 448 -36.19 131.56 -4.48
C LEU A 448 -37.42 131.83 -5.35
N GLU A 449 -38.10 130.79 -5.83
CA GLU A 449 -39.35 130.92 -6.60
C GLU A 449 -40.45 131.62 -5.77
N SER A 450 -40.60 131.30 -4.48
CA SER A 450 -41.56 131.98 -3.59
C SER A 450 -41.20 133.44 -3.29
N LYS A 451 -39.90 133.78 -3.21
CA LYS A 451 -39.45 135.17 -3.11
C LYS A 451 -39.74 135.93 -4.40
N LEU A 452 -39.52 135.30 -5.55
CA LEU A 452 -39.78 135.89 -6.88
C LEU A 452 -41.30 136.13 -7.08
N SER A 453 -42.17 135.22 -6.63
CA SER A 453 -43.62 135.48 -6.61
C SER A 453 -44.02 136.59 -5.63
N SER A 454 -43.40 136.67 -4.45
CA SER A 454 -43.66 137.75 -3.48
C SER A 454 -43.19 139.15 -3.94
N LEU A 455 -42.22 139.20 -4.87
CA LEU A 455 -41.82 140.43 -5.55
C LEU A 455 -42.75 140.76 -6.72
N LYS A 456 -43.21 139.75 -7.46
CA LYS A 456 -44.23 139.94 -8.52
C LYS A 456 -45.56 140.44 -7.98
N THR A 457 -46.03 139.96 -6.82
CA THR A 457 -47.24 140.52 -6.19
C THR A 457 -47.04 141.98 -5.82
N LYS A 458 -45.95 142.35 -5.14
CA LYS A 458 -45.65 143.77 -4.84
C LYS A 458 -45.56 144.66 -6.08
N MET A 459 -45.06 144.14 -7.20
CA MET A 459 -45.06 144.84 -8.50
C MET A 459 -46.48 144.98 -9.07
N SER A 460 -47.29 143.92 -8.95
CA SER A 460 -48.71 143.89 -9.32
C SER A 460 -49.54 144.88 -8.49
N ASP A 461 -49.29 145.01 -7.19
CA ASP A 461 -50.03 145.90 -6.28
C ASP A 461 -49.77 147.38 -6.64
N ILE A 462 -48.52 147.71 -6.98
CA ILE A 462 -48.13 149.04 -7.49
C ILE A 462 -48.78 149.32 -8.86
N GLN A 463 -48.82 148.33 -9.75
CA GLN A 463 -49.52 148.47 -11.04
C GLN A 463 -51.06 148.52 -10.88
N ALA A 464 -51.64 147.86 -9.88
CA ALA A 464 -53.07 147.91 -9.57
C ALA A 464 -53.49 149.32 -9.15
N SER A 465 -52.79 149.91 -8.19
CA SER A 465 -53.04 151.30 -7.74
C SER A 465 -52.89 152.34 -8.87
N LEU A 466 -52.02 152.06 -9.86
CA LEU A 466 -51.86 152.90 -11.05
C LEU A 466 -52.95 152.65 -12.13
N ASN A 467 -53.56 151.46 -12.13
CA ASN A 467 -54.62 151.06 -13.07
C ASN A 467 -56.04 151.41 -12.60
N GLU A 468 -56.31 151.51 -11.29
CA GLU A 468 -57.58 152.05 -10.76
C GLU A 468 -57.85 153.48 -11.25
N LYS A 469 -56.79 154.27 -11.47
CA LYS A 469 -56.87 155.60 -12.08
C LYS A 469 -56.99 155.59 -13.61
N LYS A 470 -57.06 154.42 -14.25
CA LYS A 470 -57.17 154.27 -15.72
C LYS A 470 -58.37 153.43 -16.18
N LYS A 471 -58.88 152.49 -15.40
CA LYS A 471 -60.11 151.72 -15.71
C LYS A 471 -61.41 152.45 -15.36
N LYS A 472 -61.53 153.70 -15.81
CA LYS A 472 -62.82 154.39 -16.06
C LYS A 472 -63.08 154.58 -17.56
N ALA A 473 -62.39 153.81 -18.40
CA ALA A 473 -62.60 153.73 -19.84
C ALA A 473 -62.37 152.29 -20.32
N PHE A 474 -63.16 151.89 -21.31
CA PHE A 474 -63.14 150.60 -22.04
C PHE A 474 -63.40 149.32 -21.23
N ASP A 475 -64.68 148.95 -21.21
CA ASP A 475 -65.18 147.58 -21.26
C ASP A 475 -64.97 146.95 -22.66
N GLU A 476 -65.63 145.81 -22.88
CA GLU A 476 -65.84 145.09 -24.15
C GLU A 476 -64.78 144.07 -24.64
N LYS A 477 -65.33 143.03 -25.29
CA LYS A 477 -64.73 141.81 -25.88
C LYS A 477 -63.86 140.94 -24.96
N THR A 478 -64.35 139.82 -24.40
CA THR A 478 -64.95 138.58 -24.98
C THR A 478 -63.98 137.70 -25.77
N ALA A 479 -63.76 136.50 -25.22
CA ALA A 479 -63.61 135.19 -25.87
C ALA A 479 -63.07 135.08 -27.31
N GLU A 480 -61.96 134.34 -27.47
CA GLU A 480 -61.69 133.56 -28.69
C GLU A 480 -60.74 132.37 -28.41
N TYR A 481 -60.72 131.39 -29.33
CA TYR A 481 -59.81 130.23 -29.39
C TYR A 481 -59.78 129.22 -28.23
N THR A 482 -60.93 128.56 -28.02
CA THR A 482 -60.90 127.09 -27.94
C THR A 482 -60.58 126.49 -29.31
N ASN A 483 -59.51 125.71 -29.44
CA ASN A 483 -59.26 124.79 -30.56
C ASN A 483 -58.18 123.76 -30.18
N LEU A 484 -57.99 122.72 -30.99
CA LEU A 484 -57.07 121.59 -30.74
C LEU A 484 -57.45 120.68 -29.57
N LYS A 485 -58.76 120.40 -29.48
CA LYS A 485 -59.21 119.01 -29.35
C LYS A 485 -59.01 118.31 -30.70
N GLU A 486 -58.99 116.97 -30.70
CA GLU A 486 -59.25 116.12 -31.88
C GLU A 486 -58.22 116.15 -33.05
N GLU A 487 -57.06 115.52 -32.83
CA GLU A 487 -56.71 114.31 -33.61
C GLU A 487 -56.53 113.17 -32.58
N MET A 488 -57.33 112.10 -32.50
CA MET A 488 -57.92 111.19 -33.51
C MET A 488 -56.88 110.17 -34.04
N ILE A 489 -57.37 108.96 -34.39
CA ILE A 489 -56.61 107.89 -35.09
C ILE A 489 -55.50 107.17 -34.27
N ARG A 490 -55.90 106.27 -33.36
CA ARG A 490 -55.42 104.85 -33.26
C ARG A 490 -55.99 104.04 -32.08
N ILE A 491 -57.32 103.99 -32.00
CA ILE A 491 -57.97 102.71 -31.69
C ILE A 491 -57.84 101.90 -32.99
N TYR A 492 -57.15 100.76 -32.98
CA TYR A 492 -57.11 99.84 -34.13
C TYR A 492 -56.78 98.40 -33.73
N ALA A 493 -57.66 97.48 -34.14
CA ALA A 493 -57.50 96.02 -34.19
C ALA A 493 -57.25 95.24 -32.88
N GLU A 494 -58.35 94.90 -32.20
CA GLU A 494 -58.49 93.64 -31.45
C GLU A 494 -58.79 92.48 -32.43
N LEU A 495 -58.30 91.26 -32.16
CA LEU A 495 -58.54 89.98 -32.90
C LEU A 495 -57.90 88.82 -32.07
N GLY A 496 -58.44 87.60 -31.91
CA GLY A 496 -59.77 87.05 -32.22
C GLY A 496 -59.89 85.51 -31.95
N SER A 497 -60.83 85.10 -31.08
CA SER A 497 -61.57 83.79 -30.96
C SER A 497 -60.99 82.40 -31.34
N CYS A 498 -61.22 81.35 -30.51
CA CYS A 498 -62.00 80.12 -30.88
C CYS A 498 -62.39 79.17 -29.70
N LYS A 499 -63.08 78.04 -30.00
CA LYS A 499 -63.73 77.02 -29.11
C LYS A 499 -62.94 75.65 -29.06
N THR A 500 -63.36 74.47 -28.53
CA THR A 500 -64.67 73.86 -28.15
C THR A 500 -64.55 72.72 -27.07
N GLU A 501 -65.50 71.77 -26.99
CA GLU A 501 -65.76 70.76 -25.93
C GLU A 501 -65.42 69.30 -26.33
N VAL A 502 -65.51 68.32 -25.40
CA VAL A 502 -65.26 66.86 -25.58
C VAL A 502 -66.27 66.03 -24.75
N ALA A 503 -66.48 64.75 -25.07
CA ALA A 503 -67.42 63.81 -24.41
C ALA A 503 -66.77 62.43 -24.07
N ASP A 504 -67.47 61.60 -23.28
CA ASP A 504 -66.90 60.53 -22.44
C ASP A 504 -66.68 59.13 -23.06
N ILE A 505 -65.79 58.36 -22.40
CA ILE A 505 -65.76 56.88 -22.35
C ILE A 505 -65.52 56.49 -20.88
N SER A 506 -66.18 55.43 -20.36
CA SER A 506 -66.10 55.06 -18.93
C SER A 506 -64.73 54.53 -18.51
N LEU A 507 -64.25 54.94 -17.33
CA LEU A 507 -63.01 54.47 -16.70
C LEU A 507 -63.15 53.12 -15.96
N GLU A 508 -64.38 52.70 -15.62
CA GLU A 508 -64.58 51.68 -14.58
C GLU A 508 -64.25 50.26 -15.06
N GLU A 509 -64.60 49.89 -16.30
CA GLU A 509 -64.23 48.59 -16.88
C GLU A 509 -62.71 48.45 -17.11
N VAL A 510 -62.02 49.56 -17.41
CA VAL A 510 -60.56 49.56 -17.60
C VAL A 510 -59.85 49.29 -16.28
N ASN A 511 -60.23 50.00 -15.21
CA ASN A 511 -59.64 49.83 -13.88
C ASN A 511 -59.91 48.43 -13.27
N SER A 512 -61.07 47.84 -13.56
CA SER A 512 -61.42 46.48 -13.13
C SER A 512 -60.55 45.40 -13.81
N ASN A 513 -60.18 45.62 -15.09
CA ASN A 513 -59.26 44.72 -15.80
C ASN A 513 -57.79 44.93 -15.39
N ILE A 514 -57.36 46.16 -15.10
CA ILE A 514 -56.01 46.46 -14.59
C ILE A 514 -55.77 45.74 -13.26
N THR A 515 -56.65 45.95 -12.27
CA THR A 515 -56.50 45.33 -10.93
C THR A 515 -56.51 43.80 -10.97
N ARG A 516 -57.27 43.19 -11.89
CA ARG A 516 -57.22 41.74 -12.12
C ARG A 516 -55.89 41.26 -12.72
N ILE A 517 -55.23 42.06 -13.55
CA ILE A 517 -53.92 41.73 -14.13
C ILE A 517 -52.80 41.95 -13.08
N GLU A 518 -52.89 42.98 -12.26
CA GLU A 518 -51.96 43.26 -11.16
C GLU A 518 -51.91 42.08 -10.16
N ILE A 519 -53.07 41.59 -9.71
CA ILE A 519 -53.18 40.43 -8.81
C ILE A 519 -52.60 39.15 -9.46
N LEU A 520 -52.71 39.00 -10.78
CA LEU A 520 -52.14 37.86 -11.51
C LEU A 520 -50.62 37.98 -11.72
N LEU A 521 -50.04 39.18 -11.67
CA LEU A 521 -48.59 39.38 -11.70
C LEU A 521 -47.98 39.09 -10.32
N GLU A 522 -48.52 39.72 -9.27
CA GLU A 522 -48.06 39.53 -7.88
C GLU A 522 -48.06 38.05 -7.45
N ALA A 523 -49.02 37.25 -7.94
CA ALA A 523 -49.14 35.83 -7.64
C ALA A 523 -48.17 34.90 -8.42
N ASN A 524 -47.49 35.38 -9.46
CA ASN A 524 -46.58 34.55 -10.28
C ASN A 524 -45.08 34.94 -10.14
N ASP A 525 -44.77 36.11 -9.61
CA ASP A 525 -43.39 36.60 -9.51
C ASP A 525 -42.51 35.76 -8.56
N GLU A 526 -43.04 35.20 -7.47
CA GLU A 526 -42.22 34.42 -6.52
C GLU A 526 -41.71 33.10 -7.14
N ASP A 527 -42.59 32.31 -7.78
CA ASP A 527 -42.20 31.06 -8.44
C ASP A 527 -41.27 31.31 -9.64
N PHE A 528 -41.55 32.32 -10.46
CA PHE A 528 -40.71 32.61 -11.63
C PHE A 528 -39.30 33.06 -11.23
N ASN A 529 -39.17 33.93 -10.21
CA ASN A 529 -37.86 34.34 -9.70
C ASN A 529 -37.12 33.19 -8.99
N SER A 530 -37.83 32.27 -8.34
CA SER A 530 -37.26 31.05 -7.77
C SER A 530 -36.64 30.15 -8.85
N VAL A 531 -37.41 29.83 -9.89
CA VAL A 531 -36.95 29.01 -11.04
C VAL A 531 -35.80 29.68 -11.78
N LEU A 532 -35.85 31.00 -11.99
CA LEU A 532 -34.80 31.75 -12.68
C LEU A 532 -33.51 31.90 -11.83
N SER A 533 -33.64 31.91 -10.50
CA SER A 533 -32.52 31.79 -9.55
C SER A 533 -31.89 30.40 -9.62
N GLU A 534 -32.69 29.33 -9.70
CA GLU A 534 -32.18 27.97 -9.81
C GLU A 534 -31.53 27.71 -11.17
N TYR A 535 -32.11 28.22 -12.27
CA TYR A 535 -31.51 28.16 -13.60
C TYR A 535 -30.10 28.76 -13.61
N LYS A 536 -29.93 29.98 -13.09
CA LYS A 536 -28.61 30.65 -13.02
C LYS A 536 -27.60 29.92 -12.12
N LYS A 537 -28.06 29.26 -11.05
CA LYS A 537 -27.22 28.39 -10.21
C LYS A 537 -26.77 27.14 -10.97
N ARG A 538 -27.66 26.54 -11.78
CA ARG A 538 -27.33 25.37 -12.61
C ARG A 538 -26.41 25.76 -13.79
N GLU A 539 -26.66 26.90 -14.43
CA GLU A 539 -25.82 27.49 -15.49
C GLU A 539 -24.38 27.72 -14.99
N THR A 540 -24.21 28.42 -13.86
CA THR A 540 -22.89 28.64 -13.25
C THR A 540 -22.25 27.35 -12.72
N ALA A 541 -23.02 26.38 -12.23
CA ALA A 541 -22.49 25.07 -11.86
C ALA A 541 -22.00 24.25 -13.07
N ILE A 542 -22.71 24.31 -14.20
CA ILE A 542 -22.30 23.65 -15.46
C ILE A 542 -20.97 24.25 -15.94
N VAL A 543 -20.86 25.58 -16.01
CA VAL A 543 -19.60 26.23 -16.43
C VAL A 543 -18.43 25.84 -15.53
N ASN A 544 -18.60 25.84 -14.20
CA ASN A 544 -17.54 25.40 -13.28
C ASN A 544 -17.14 23.92 -13.49
N ILE A 545 -18.10 23.05 -13.81
CA ILE A 545 -17.84 21.62 -14.08
C ILE A 545 -17.17 21.43 -15.45
N GLU A 546 -17.52 22.24 -16.46
CA GLU A 546 -16.85 22.24 -17.77
C GLU A 546 -15.40 22.73 -17.65
N GLU A 547 -15.13 23.76 -16.84
CA GLU A 547 -13.78 24.21 -16.48
C GLU A 547 -12.99 23.12 -15.72
N GLU A 548 -13.59 22.44 -14.74
CA GLU A 548 -12.94 21.33 -14.01
C GLU A 548 -12.64 20.13 -14.92
N ILE A 549 -13.58 19.78 -15.83
CA ILE A 549 -13.38 18.75 -16.85
C ILE A 549 -12.23 19.11 -17.78
N GLU A 550 -12.13 20.38 -18.21
CA GLU A 550 -11.07 20.83 -19.11
C GLU A 550 -9.70 20.88 -18.41
N GLU A 551 -9.63 21.34 -17.17
CA GLU A 551 -8.44 21.18 -16.33
C GLU A 551 -8.02 19.71 -16.18
N LEU A 552 -8.97 18.79 -15.97
CA LEU A 552 -8.71 17.35 -15.82
C LEU A 552 -8.23 16.70 -17.12
N LYS A 553 -8.74 17.12 -18.29
CA LYS A 553 -8.20 16.71 -19.60
C LYS A 553 -6.75 17.17 -19.76
N GLN A 554 -6.47 18.45 -19.53
CA GLN A 554 -5.13 19.01 -19.69
C GLN A 554 -4.12 18.37 -18.72
N LYS A 555 -4.54 18.08 -17.49
CA LYS A 555 -3.76 17.27 -16.53
C LYS A 555 -3.51 15.86 -17.09
N SER A 556 -4.54 15.17 -17.60
CA SER A 556 -4.42 13.84 -18.22
C SER A 556 -3.46 13.81 -19.42
N GLU A 557 -3.52 14.80 -20.31
CA GLU A 557 -2.60 14.92 -21.45
C GLU A 557 -1.17 15.23 -21.01
N SER A 558 -0.97 16.12 -20.04
CA SER A 558 0.35 16.40 -19.48
C SER A 558 0.98 15.16 -18.81
N LEU A 559 0.17 14.33 -18.15
CA LEU A 559 0.60 13.06 -17.57
C LEU A 559 0.95 12.03 -18.66
N LYS A 560 0.15 11.91 -19.72
CA LYS A 560 0.48 11.04 -20.87
C LYS A 560 1.80 11.44 -21.54
N LEU A 561 2.03 12.73 -21.76
CA LEU A 561 3.30 13.25 -22.28
C LEU A 561 4.47 12.95 -21.33
N THR A 562 4.27 13.10 -20.02
CA THR A 562 5.28 12.77 -19.00
C THR A 562 5.61 11.27 -19.00
N ILE A 563 4.61 10.40 -19.10
CA ILE A 563 4.78 8.94 -19.20
C ILE A 563 5.57 8.58 -20.47
N GLN A 564 5.23 9.17 -21.63
CA GLN A 564 5.97 8.94 -22.88
C GLN A 564 7.42 9.43 -22.80
N GLN A 565 7.68 10.56 -22.12
CA GLN A 565 9.03 11.06 -21.90
C GLN A 565 9.86 10.15 -20.98
N ILE A 566 9.25 9.61 -19.91
CA ILE A 566 9.88 8.61 -19.04
C ILE A 566 10.14 7.32 -19.82
N LYS A 567 9.16 6.81 -20.58
CA LYS A 567 9.30 5.60 -21.44
C LYS A 567 10.48 5.74 -22.41
N ARG A 568 10.63 6.88 -23.08
CA ARG A 568 11.75 7.18 -23.99
C ARG A 568 13.11 7.26 -23.30
N ASN A 569 13.17 7.63 -22.03
CA ASN A 569 14.42 7.70 -21.27
C ASN A 569 14.80 6.36 -20.61
N TRP A 570 13.81 5.52 -20.28
CA TRP A 570 13.99 4.27 -19.53
C TRP A 570 14.11 3.03 -20.42
N LEU A 571 13.33 2.94 -21.50
CA LEU A 571 13.29 1.74 -22.34
C LEU A 571 14.61 1.49 -23.11
N PRO A 572 15.27 2.49 -23.74
CA PRO A 572 16.52 2.25 -24.45
C PRO A 572 17.69 1.72 -23.59
N PRO A 573 18.00 2.26 -22.39
CA PRO A 573 19.05 1.65 -21.56
C PRO A 573 18.65 0.26 -21.04
N LEU A 574 17.37 0.01 -20.74
CA LEU A 574 16.91 -1.34 -20.40
C LEU A 574 17.16 -2.32 -21.57
N GLN A 575 16.78 -1.96 -22.79
CA GLN A 575 17.03 -2.77 -23.98
C GLN A 575 18.52 -3.01 -24.22
N ALA A 576 19.37 -1.99 -24.06
CA ALA A 576 20.82 -2.15 -24.17
C ALA A 576 21.42 -3.08 -23.09
N HIS A 577 20.88 -3.06 -21.86
CA HIS A 577 21.26 -4.03 -20.83
C HIS A 577 20.81 -5.46 -21.19
N VAL A 578 19.57 -5.65 -21.67
CA VAL A 578 19.05 -6.96 -22.11
C VAL A 578 19.85 -7.49 -23.30
N GLU A 579 20.21 -6.65 -24.27
CA GLU A 579 21.04 -7.02 -25.42
C GLU A 579 22.46 -7.44 -24.98
N ASN A 580 23.04 -6.78 -23.98
CA ASN A 580 24.34 -7.17 -23.41
C ASN A 580 24.26 -8.53 -22.69
N ILE A 581 23.19 -8.77 -21.91
CA ILE A 581 22.92 -10.07 -21.27
C ILE A 581 22.73 -11.16 -22.35
N ASN A 582 21.93 -10.88 -23.39
CA ASN A 582 21.66 -11.81 -24.49
C ASN A 582 22.95 -12.21 -25.22
N ASN A 583 23.78 -11.24 -25.61
CA ASN A 583 25.07 -11.51 -26.27
C ASN A 583 25.97 -12.44 -25.44
N LYS A 584 26.04 -12.25 -24.11
CA LYS A 584 26.81 -13.11 -23.20
C LYS A 584 26.17 -14.48 -23.04
N PHE A 585 24.86 -14.54 -22.82
CA PHE A 585 24.07 -15.76 -22.71
C PHE A 585 24.21 -16.65 -23.95
N SER A 586 24.05 -16.09 -25.15
CA SER A 586 24.27 -16.79 -26.41
C SER A 586 25.71 -17.26 -26.58
N ASN A 587 26.72 -16.53 -26.07
CA ASN A 587 28.12 -16.97 -26.13
C ASN A 587 28.40 -18.15 -25.19
N TYR A 588 27.87 -18.12 -23.97
CA TYR A 588 27.93 -19.26 -23.05
C TYR A 588 27.14 -20.48 -23.57
N TYR A 589 26.00 -20.28 -24.22
CA TYR A 589 25.26 -21.36 -24.88
C TYR A 589 26.03 -21.98 -26.07
N LYS A 590 26.69 -21.17 -26.90
CA LYS A 590 27.56 -21.66 -27.99
C LYS A 590 28.68 -22.58 -27.48
N PHE A 591 29.29 -22.26 -26.33
CA PHE A 591 30.30 -23.11 -25.70
C PHE A 591 29.73 -24.50 -25.31
N LEU A 592 28.46 -24.56 -24.91
CA LEU A 592 27.76 -25.83 -24.66
C LEU A 592 27.41 -26.62 -25.92
N GLN A 593 27.60 -26.05 -27.11
CA GLN A 593 27.13 -26.54 -28.42
C GLN A 593 25.61 -26.44 -28.61
N CYS A 594 24.95 -25.52 -27.90
CA CYS A 594 23.52 -25.24 -28.01
C CYS A 594 23.30 -23.75 -28.38
N ALA A 595 22.05 -23.35 -28.62
CA ALA A 595 21.68 -21.95 -28.83
C ALA A 595 20.68 -21.49 -27.77
N GLY A 596 20.81 -20.23 -27.35
CA GLY A 596 19.95 -19.60 -26.36
C GLY A 596 19.87 -18.10 -26.61
N GLU A 597 18.67 -17.55 -26.47
CA GLU A 597 18.31 -16.15 -26.68
C GLU A 597 17.47 -15.63 -25.51
N ILE A 598 17.66 -14.36 -25.16
CA ILE A 598 16.87 -13.64 -24.15
C ILE A 598 16.26 -12.41 -24.83
N SER A 599 14.94 -12.38 -24.93
CA SER A 599 14.18 -11.22 -25.40
C SER A 599 13.44 -10.55 -24.24
N LEU A 600 13.39 -9.21 -24.25
CA LEU A 600 12.43 -8.47 -23.44
C LEU A 600 11.06 -8.66 -24.08
N ASP A 601 10.14 -9.30 -23.36
CA ASP A 601 8.77 -9.48 -23.81
C ASP A 601 7.95 -8.22 -23.50
N THR A 602 7.50 -7.57 -24.56
CA THR A 602 6.49 -6.51 -24.49
C THR A 602 5.23 -7.05 -25.13
N THR A 603 4.22 -7.30 -24.32
CA THR A 603 2.87 -7.70 -24.72
C THR A 603 2.28 -6.80 -25.80
N ASP A 604 1.31 -7.30 -26.56
CA ASP A 604 0.64 -6.59 -27.67
C ASP A 604 0.26 -5.13 -27.31
N ASP A 605 -0.23 -4.91 -26.08
CA ASP A 605 -0.40 -3.58 -25.51
C ASP A 605 0.93 -3.02 -24.96
N SER A 606 1.60 -2.20 -25.77
CA SER A 606 2.96 -1.70 -25.46
C SER A 606 3.09 -0.83 -24.19
N ASP A 607 1.99 -0.40 -23.56
CA ASP A 607 1.99 0.41 -22.33
C ASP A 607 1.65 -0.42 -21.05
N ASP A 608 1.50 -1.74 -21.15
CA ASP A 608 1.21 -2.62 -20.01
C ASP A 608 2.47 -3.02 -19.22
N PHE A 609 3.14 -2.01 -18.64
CA PHE A 609 4.40 -2.17 -17.90
C PHE A 609 4.40 -3.26 -16.80
N PRO A 610 3.31 -3.54 -16.06
CA PRO A 610 3.27 -4.63 -15.08
C PRO A 610 3.51 -6.03 -15.66
N ASN A 611 3.20 -6.24 -16.94
CA ASN A 611 3.32 -7.53 -17.63
C ASN A 611 4.60 -7.65 -18.49
N TYR A 612 5.50 -6.67 -18.47
CA TYR A 612 6.80 -6.76 -19.16
C TYR A 612 7.66 -7.89 -18.57
N GLY A 613 8.06 -8.85 -19.40
CA GLY A 613 8.79 -10.05 -18.99
C GLY A 613 10.19 -10.18 -19.59
N LEU A 614 11.02 -11.08 -19.04
CA LEU A 614 12.21 -11.59 -19.72
C LEU A 614 11.90 -13.02 -20.20
N GLN A 615 11.87 -13.20 -21.52
CA GLN A 615 11.50 -14.44 -22.18
C GLN A 615 12.80 -15.14 -22.64
N ILE A 616 13.11 -16.27 -22.00
CA ILE A 616 14.29 -17.09 -22.30
C ILE A 616 13.89 -18.18 -23.29
N LYS A 617 14.49 -18.17 -24.48
CA LYS A 617 14.26 -19.11 -25.58
C LYS A 617 15.50 -19.97 -25.81
N LEU A 618 15.31 -21.27 -25.96
CA LEU A 618 16.38 -22.27 -25.98
C LEU A 618 16.21 -23.23 -27.17
N LYS A 619 17.34 -23.65 -27.73
CA LYS A 619 17.44 -24.60 -28.85
C LYS A 619 18.59 -25.56 -28.59
N TYR A 620 18.26 -26.79 -28.21
CA TYR A 620 19.22 -27.83 -27.82
C TYR A 620 19.72 -28.67 -29.00
N ARG A 621 18.90 -28.87 -30.04
CA ARG A 621 19.30 -29.55 -31.29
C ARG A 621 19.25 -28.59 -32.49
N ILE A 622 20.02 -28.90 -33.53
CA ILE A 622 20.13 -28.07 -34.75
C ILE A 622 18.78 -28.02 -35.50
N ASP A 623 18.03 -29.12 -35.48
CA ASP A 623 16.78 -29.30 -36.23
C ASP A 623 15.51 -28.87 -35.46
N GLU A 624 15.64 -28.36 -34.23
CA GLU A 624 14.52 -27.91 -33.38
C GLU A 624 14.38 -26.39 -33.38
N ASP A 625 13.17 -25.86 -33.30
CA ASP A 625 12.95 -24.41 -33.18
C ASP A 625 13.24 -23.89 -31.76
N PHE A 626 13.38 -22.56 -31.63
CA PHE A 626 13.56 -21.90 -30.35
C PHE A 626 12.29 -22.02 -29.48
N MET A 627 12.39 -22.77 -28.39
CA MET A 627 11.30 -23.00 -27.44
C MET A 627 11.53 -22.23 -26.14
N GLU A 628 10.48 -21.68 -25.56
CA GLU A 628 10.54 -21.02 -24.24
C GLU A 628 10.94 -22.00 -23.13
N LEU A 629 11.60 -21.48 -22.09
CA LEU A 629 11.99 -22.24 -20.90
C LEU A 629 10.76 -22.63 -20.04
N SER A 630 10.10 -23.73 -20.37
CA SER A 630 9.03 -24.35 -19.57
C SER A 630 9.48 -25.64 -18.86
N GLN A 631 8.98 -25.87 -17.65
CA GLN A 631 9.16 -27.14 -16.92
C GLN A 631 8.43 -28.34 -17.57
N THR A 632 7.60 -28.09 -18.59
CA THR A 632 6.80 -29.11 -19.29
C THR A 632 7.47 -29.61 -20.57
N HIS A 633 8.54 -28.97 -21.05
CA HIS A 633 9.20 -29.32 -22.31
C HIS A 633 10.71 -29.59 -22.16
N HIS A 634 11.40 -28.95 -21.21
CA HIS A 634 12.82 -29.19 -20.93
C HIS A 634 12.99 -30.11 -19.71
N SER A 635 14.07 -30.88 -19.66
CA SER A 635 14.39 -31.69 -18.48
C SER A 635 14.83 -30.83 -17.29
N GLY A 636 14.72 -31.37 -16.07
CA GLY A 636 15.18 -30.66 -14.86
C GLY A 636 16.67 -30.30 -14.89
N GLY A 637 17.50 -31.10 -15.55
CA GLY A 637 18.91 -30.80 -15.79
C GLY A 637 19.10 -29.63 -16.75
N GLU A 638 18.38 -29.61 -17.89
CA GLU A 638 18.41 -28.52 -18.86
C GLU A 638 17.87 -27.20 -18.29
N CYS A 639 16.79 -27.23 -17.49
CA CYS A 639 16.31 -26.07 -16.75
C CYS A 639 17.36 -25.52 -15.78
N SER A 640 18.08 -26.40 -15.08
CA SER A 640 19.13 -26.02 -14.13
C SER A 640 20.31 -25.37 -14.86
N VAL A 641 20.78 -25.98 -15.96
CA VAL A 641 21.81 -25.42 -16.85
C VAL A 641 21.43 -24.03 -17.34
N ALA A 642 20.20 -23.85 -17.83
CA ALA A 642 19.69 -22.56 -18.32
C ALA A 642 19.71 -21.46 -17.25
N ALA A 643 19.21 -21.78 -16.04
CA ALA A 643 19.21 -20.85 -14.91
C ALA A 643 20.62 -20.42 -14.49
N ILE A 644 21.57 -21.37 -14.46
CA ILE A 644 22.97 -21.11 -14.12
C ILE A 644 23.62 -20.17 -15.15
N ILE A 645 23.42 -20.40 -16.44
CA ILE A 645 24.02 -19.56 -17.50
C ILE A 645 23.40 -18.16 -17.51
N PHE A 646 22.09 -18.06 -17.24
CA PHE A 646 21.42 -16.77 -17.07
C PHE A 646 22.03 -15.99 -15.89
N ILE A 647 22.22 -16.65 -14.75
CA ILE A 647 22.90 -16.07 -13.59
C ILE A 647 24.35 -15.65 -13.94
N LEU A 648 25.12 -16.44 -14.69
CA LEU A 648 26.48 -16.08 -15.12
C LEU A 648 26.48 -14.84 -16.06
N SER A 649 25.57 -14.78 -17.04
CA SER A 649 25.45 -13.62 -17.93
C SER A 649 25.01 -12.33 -17.21
N LEU A 650 24.22 -12.46 -16.13
CA LEU A 650 23.87 -11.36 -15.23
C LEU A 650 25.04 -10.94 -14.32
N GLN A 651 25.85 -11.90 -13.83
CA GLN A 651 26.94 -11.62 -12.88
C GLN A 651 27.95 -10.60 -13.41
N GLU A 652 28.24 -10.61 -14.71
CA GLU A 652 29.14 -9.64 -15.34
C GLU A 652 28.59 -8.21 -15.44
N LEU A 653 27.30 -7.98 -15.16
CA LEU A 653 26.77 -6.61 -14.95
C LEU A 653 26.92 -6.15 -13.50
N THR A 654 27.39 -7.02 -12.59
CA THR A 654 27.43 -6.75 -11.14
C THR A 654 28.86 -6.87 -10.59
N GLU A 655 29.46 -5.74 -10.22
CA GLU A 655 30.74 -5.72 -9.54
C GLU A 655 30.55 -6.08 -8.06
N VAL A 656 30.94 -7.31 -7.69
CA VAL A 656 30.93 -7.81 -6.31
C VAL A 656 32.29 -8.41 -5.97
N PRO A 657 32.82 -8.25 -4.74
CA PRO A 657 34.19 -8.65 -4.41
C PRO A 657 34.41 -10.16 -4.37
N PHE A 658 33.36 -10.93 -4.05
CA PHE A 658 33.37 -12.38 -4.11
C PHE A 658 31.98 -12.91 -4.48
N ARG A 659 31.94 -14.14 -5.00
CA ARG A 659 30.72 -14.88 -5.33
C ARG A 659 30.86 -16.29 -4.74
N CYS A 660 29.86 -16.74 -3.98
CA CYS A 660 29.82 -18.09 -3.42
C CYS A 660 28.75 -18.90 -4.14
N ILE A 661 29.09 -20.12 -4.52
CA ILE A 661 28.26 -21.06 -5.25
C ILE A 661 28.29 -22.38 -4.47
N ASP A 662 27.14 -22.91 -4.10
CA ASP A 662 27.02 -24.12 -3.28
C ASP A 662 26.06 -25.13 -3.94
N GLU A 663 26.42 -26.41 -3.87
CA GLU A 663 25.70 -27.60 -4.39
C GLU A 663 25.15 -27.52 -5.84
N ILE A 664 25.62 -26.54 -6.64
CA ILE A 664 25.17 -26.20 -8.00
C ILE A 664 25.17 -27.37 -9.00
N ASN A 665 25.90 -28.45 -8.71
CA ASN A 665 25.98 -29.64 -9.54
C ASN A 665 24.96 -30.75 -9.21
N GLN A 666 24.09 -30.57 -8.21
CA GLN A 666 22.99 -31.51 -7.99
C GLN A 666 21.95 -31.44 -9.12
N GLY A 667 21.38 -32.60 -9.48
CA GLY A 667 20.32 -32.70 -10.51
C GLY A 667 20.78 -32.64 -11.97
N MET A 668 22.09 -32.57 -12.26
CA MET A 668 22.64 -32.57 -13.62
C MET A 668 23.37 -33.86 -14.00
N ASP A 669 23.33 -34.20 -15.29
CA ASP A 669 24.12 -35.28 -15.87
C ASP A 669 25.61 -34.93 -15.93
N ALA A 670 26.48 -35.94 -15.78
CA ALA A 670 27.94 -35.77 -15.68
C ALA A 670 28.59 -35.01 -16.85
N LEU A 671 27.99 -35.02 -18.04
CA LEU A 671 28.45 -34.24 -19.20
C LEU A 671 28.13 -32.76 -19.06
N ASN A 672 26.89 -32.42 -18.70
CA ASN A 672 26.44 -31.04 -18.50
C ASN A 672 27.08 -30.43 -17.26
N GLU A 673 27.23 -31.22 -16.20
CA GLU A 673 27.99 -30.88 -15.00
C GLU A 673 29.42 -30.46 -15.35
N ARG A 674 30.19 -31.30 -16.05
CA ARG A 674 31.57 -30.97 -16.48
C ARG A 674 31.61 -29.67 -17.28
N LYS A 675 30.71 -29.50 -18.25
CA LYS A 675 30.65 -28.26 -19.05
C LYS A 675 30.32 -27.03 -18.18
N MET A 676 29.42 -27.15 -17.20
CA MET A 676 29.09 -26.09 -16.24
C MET A 676 30.30 -25.69 -15.39
N TYR A 677 31.05 -26.65 -14.84
CA TYR A 677 32.29 -26.37 -14.12
C TYR A 677 33.32 -25.63 -14.98
N GLN A 678 33.44 -25.99 -16.27
CA GLN A 678 34.31 -25.28 -17.21
C GLN A 678 33.84 -23.84 -17.46
N LEU A 679 32.53 -23.62 -17.65
CA LEU A 679 31.96 -22.27 -17.79
C LEU A 679 32.18 -21.39 -16.56
N VAL A 680 31.96 -21.92 -15.34
CA VAL A 680 32.20 -21.18 -14.09
C VAL A 680 33.69 -20.84 -13.93
N ALA A 681 34.59 -21.76 -14.30
CA ALA A 681 36.03 -21.51 -14.28
C ALA A 681 36.44 -20.42 -15.30
N GLU A 682 35.95 -20.49 -16.55
CA GLU A 682 36.23 -19.48 -17.58
C GLU A 682 35.64 -18.11 -17.22
N ALA A 683 34.44 -18.05 -16.65
CA ALA A 683 33.84 -16.80 -16.15
C ALA A 683 34.64 -16.20 -14.97
N ALA A 684 35.22 -17.03 -14.11
CA ALA A 684 36.09 -16.59 -13.01
C ALA A 684 37.47 -16.09 -13.48
N ILE A 685 37.96 -16.53 -14.66
CA ILE A 685 39.24 -16.11 -15.24
C ILE A 685 39.08 -14.87 -16.13
N ASN A 686 38.01 -14.81 -16.93
CA ASN A 686 37.76 -13.74 -17.90
C ASN A 686 36.95 -12.56 -17.32
N GLY A 687 36.31 -12.75 -16.16
CA GLY A 687 35.44 -11.75 -15.54
C GLY A 687 36.18 -10.61 -14.82
N SER A 688 35.39 -9.68 -14.27
CA SER A 688 35.89 -8.69 -13.30
C SER A 688 36.45 -9.36 -12.05
N CYS A 689 37.24 -8.62 -11.25
CA CYS A 689 38.14 -9.10 -10.18
C CYS A 689 37.46 -9.71 -8.93
N SER A 690 36.45 -10.55 -9.11
CA SER A 690 35.64 -11.19 -8.08
C SER A 690 36.19 -12.58 -7.72
N GLN A 691 36.41 -12.86 -6.44
CA GLN A 691 36.82 -14.20 -6.01
C GLN A 691 35.63 -15.18 -6.06
N TYR A 692 35.76 -16.29 -6.80
CA TYR A 692 34.77 -17.36 -6.83
C TYR A 692 35.07 -18.44 -5.79
N PHE A 693 34.10 -18.72 -4.92
CA PHE A 693 34.08 -19.87 -4.03
C PHE A 693 33.06 -20.89 -4.55
N LEU A 694 33.49 -22.12 -4.76
CA LEU A 694 32.65 -23.21 -5.28
C LEU A 694 32.68 -24.39 -4.30
N LEU A 695 31.56 -24.60 -3.64
CA LEU A 695 31.34 -25.66 -2.66
C LEU A 695 30.60 -26.82 -3.34
N THR A 696 31.13 -28.04 -3.19
CA THR A 696 30.52 -29.25 -3.75
C THR A 696 30.91 -30.49 -2.94
N PRO A 697 30.01 -31.47 -2.75
CA PRO A 697 30.36 -32.78 -2.22
C PRO A 697 31.05 -33.70 -3.25
N LYS A 698 31.12 -33.29 -4.53
CA LYS A 698 31.52 -34.17 -5.65
C LYS A 698 32.69 -33.56 -6.45
N LEU A 699 33.88 -34.08 -6.21
CA LEU A 699 35.08 -33.75 -6.98
C LEU A 699 35.01 -34.38 -8.39
N LEU A 700 35.04 -33.56 -9.44
CA LEU A 700 35.20 -34.03 -10.81
C LEU A 700 36.66 -34.35 -11.11
N MET A 701 36.91 -35.60 -11.53
CA MET A 701 38.20 -36.03 -12.07
C MET A 701 38.39 -35.49 -13.49
N ASP A 702 39.66 -35.32 -13.87
CA ASP A 702 40.15 -34.87 -15.19
C ASP A 702 39.55 -33.54 -15.69
N LEU A 703 39.24 -32.61 -14.78
CA LEU A 703 38.90 -31.23 -15.12
C LEU A 703 40.17 -30.42 -15.41
N ASN A 704 40.10 -29.46 -16.34
CA ASN A 704 41.24 -28.61 -16.69
C ASN A 704 41.33 -27.41 -15.72
N TYR A 705 41.95 -27.63 -14.56
CA TYR A 705 42.13 -26.58 -13.55
C TYR A 705 43.16 -25.53 -14.01
N HIS A 706 42.74 -24.26 -14.09
CA HIS A 706 43.65 -23.14 -14.35
C HIS A 706 44.55 -22.86 -13.13
N LYS A 707 45.68 -22.19 -13.35
CA LYS A 707 46.72 -21.96 -12.32
C LYS A 707 46.23 -21.19 -11.09
N ASP A 708 45.20 -20.37 -11.28
CA ASP A 708 44.62 -19.50 -10.25
C ASP A 708 43.49 -20.19 -9.45
N ILE A 709 43.17 -21.45 -9.76
CA ILE A 709 42.12 -22.23 -9.08
C ILE A 709 42.74 -23.07 -7.96
N ALA A 710 42.43 -22.73 -6.71
CA ALA A 710 42.77 -23.55 -5.54
C ALA A 710 41.64 -24.55 -5.23
N VAL A 711 41.99 -25.83 -5.04
CA VAL A 711 41.05 -26.89 -4.67
C VAL A 711 41.30 -27.34 -3.23
N HIS A 712 40.32 -27.13 -2.35
CA HIS A 712 40.40 -27.50 -0.93
C HIS A 712 39.54 -28.74 -0.63
N ILE A 713 40.18 -29.87 -0.35
CA ILE A 713 39.49 -31.12 0.03
C ILE A 713 39.39 -31.18 1.56
N ILE A 714 38.17 -31.12 2.10
CA ILE A 714 37.91 -31.10 3.54
C ILE A 714 37.75 -32.54 4.07
N TYR A 715 38.75 -33.01 4.81
CA TYR A 715 38.72 -34.32 5.45
C TYR A 715 38.16 -34.25 6.87
N ASN A 716 36.87 -34.55 7.04
CA ASN A 716 36.28 -34.73 8.38
C ASN A 716 36.49 -36.18 8.87
N SER A 717 37.28 -36.36 9.93
CA SER A 717 37.51 -37.65 10.59
C SER A 717 37.81 -37.43 12.07
N PRO A 718 37.24 -38.23 12.99
CA PRO A 718 37.56 -38.13 14.42
C PRO A 718 39.02 -38.49 14.75
N TYR A 719 39.77 -39.04 13.78
CA TYR A 719 41.20 -39.34 13.90
C TYR A 719 42.11 -38.23 13.32
N LEU A 720 41.57 -37.24 12.58
CA LEU A 720 42.34 -36.06 12.15
C LEU A 720 42.42 -35.03 13.29
N GLN A 721 43.39 -35.19 14.20
CA GLN A 721 43.75 -34.15 15.18
C GLN A 721 44.58 -33.00 14.56
N THR A 722 44.22 -32.56 13.35
CA THR A 722 44.77 -31.33 12.75
C THR A 722 44.11 -30.11 13.40
N LYS A 723 44.66 -29.67 14.54
CA LYS A 723 44.48 -28.29 14.98
C LYS A 723 44.97 -27.38 13.86
N LEU A 724 44.08 -26.53 13.33
CA LEU A 724 44.48 -25.55 12.32
C LEU A 724 45.38 -24.52 13.01
N ASP A 725 46.68 -24.57 12.72
CA ASP A 725 47.68 -23.74 13.36
C ASP A 725 47.69 -22.34 12.70
N THR A 726 46.71 -21.53 13.10
CA THR A 726 46.36 -20.25 12.44
C THR A 726 47.54 -19.29 12.39
N GLU A 727 48.40 -19.26 13.42
CA GLU A 727 49.62 -18.47 13.40
C GLU A 727 50.58 -18.84 12.26
N LYS A 728 50.69 -20.14 11.92
CA LYS A 728 51.53 -20.57 10.80
C LYS A 728 50.94 -20.18 9.45
N HIS A 729 49.61 -20.26 9.29
CA HIS A 729 48.97 -19.83 8.05
C HIS A 729 49.06 -18.31 7.82
N ILE A 730 48.93 -17.49 8.88
CA ILE A 730 49.13 -16.03 8.80
C ILE A 730 50.58 -15.72 8.40
N LYS A 731 51.57 -16.34 9.06
CA LYS A 731 53.00 -16.16 8.74
C LYS A 731 53.37 -16.57 7.31
N ILE A 732 52.68 -17.56 6.72
CA ILE A 732 52.87 -17.95 5.30
C ILE A 732 52.36 -16.88 4.33
N GLN A 733 51.30 -16.13 4.68
CA GLN A 733 50.86 -14.98 3.89
C GLN A 733 51.81 -13.78 4.04
N GLU A 734 52.41 -13.58 5.22
CA GLU A 734 53.42 -12.53 5.43
C GLU A 734 54.74 -12.81 4.68
N SER A 735 55.09 -14.08 4.45
CA SER A 735 56.26 -14.46 3.64
C SER A 735 56.05 -14.45 2.12
N ASN A 736 54.83 -14.18 1.64
CA ASN A 736 54.46 -14.10 0.23
C ASN A 736 53.99 -12.68 -0.18
N LYS A 737 54.51 -11.65 0.50
CA LYS A 737 54.45 -10.24 0.14
C LYS A 737 55.84 -9.65 0.04
#